data_AF-F4PLT9-F1
#
_entry.id   AF-F4PLT9-F1
#
_cell.length_a   1.000
_cell.length_b   1.000
_cell.length_c   1.000
_cell.angle_alpha   90.00
_cell.angle_beta   90.00
_cell.angle_gamma   90.00
#
_symmetry.space_group_name_H-M   'P 1'
#
loop_
_entity.id
_entity.type
_entity.pdbx_description
1 polymer ?
#
loop_
_entity_poly.entity_id
_entity_poly.type
_entity_poly.pdbx_seq_one_letter_code
_entity_poly.pdbx_strand_id
1 'polypeptide(L)'
;MDEKSRLLDGQPRTSNIHLDQHEDEYFIASDLNNTIEMVADSIQSSSSHNNNHYKRYNSQQTSTSTTNNINNNNVPLHNSSFVDMNPLGGSLETMEKGSNLEFTYWLMKKRQWSRLHRGTFSNEKRGFSFFWFLFFLSAYGIYLFLQIYHYKRGAGYILEFILMGFISISLGLLAPRFSWVVRVVFLEVYSTLYLFFILNLYYEKQYYIPLLTVASGALVVTIICFFVYPYIMKCYFSITGAITMASDKDTWVKGESNRFTIKQRNCFKKPTTCVYEGPLLDGRPHGIGTWMDTSYQGELLAGYWENGIPLGPFESTENDTRSLLVNLRIVYGTNGGGKSWLDRIPLHTGVAAVECCVSGNFFKGYPKVSMIKGPDHCNCNYKKACTCLKSLFENGSYRHIDDDKTLSSVVVSKQNTVTIQLVKNNQVNGLALDSHWISSQSNEGLLFIHGYDHDLKDSLKRFAQFLALGHFPNYLKPFVFNWPSSTSSLLYWCAHSIASDNDNHRDLQRFIESLGHAGIRTLHVMCHSMGTRFFLRSFSKVKKAFNKRQVSLSPNSSLGSIPTINETRAPYNDSKINLANLIFLNPDYEIQTFKNDYDELRSYCPRISIYADHRDVAIKLAFKMLQKQNLGNNIQPILSDDTGQSLDVDIIDTGDLDSNMSERHHSFFNINRLMVDDLHDLIVTGKRAEERTSRLKSVGDVYRFSILPSSVVVV
;
A
#
# COMPACT_ATOMS: atom_id res chain seq x y z
N MET A 1 55.94 -33.71 -19.90
CA MET A 1 56.01 -32.75 -18.77
C MET A 1 54.69 -32.86 -18.01
N ASP A 2 54.31 -34.05 -17.57
CA ASP A 2 54.84 -34.86 -16.43
C ASP A 2 54.21 -34.33 -15.13
N GLU A 3 53.64 -35.12 -14.20
CA GLU A 3 53.40 -36.55 -14.06
C GLU A 3 52.37 -36.77 -12.91
N LYS A 4 51.50 -37.78 -13.07
CA LYS A 4 50.97 -38.75 -12.07
C LYS A 4 50.29 -38.36 -10.72
N SER A 5 48.97 -38.60 -10.71
CA SER A 5 48.18 -39.59 -9.92
C SER A 5 48.71 -40.23 -8.61
N ARG A 6 47.85 -40.26 -7.56
CA ARG A 6 47.32 -41.45 -6.78
C ARG A 6 46.48 -40.94 -5.58
N LEU A 7 45.18 -41.23 -5.43
CA LEU A 7 44.50 -42.46 -4.96
C LEU A 7 44.73 -42.81 -3.47
N LEU A 8 43.73 -42.61 -2.59
CA LEU A 8 42.89 -43.67 -1.95
C LEU A 8 42.26 -43.29 -0.59
N ASP A 9 41.02 -43.77 -0.48
CA ASP A 9 40.10 -44.01 0.66
C ASP A 9 40.59 -44.06 2.12
N GLY A 10 39.66 -43.69 3.02
CA GLY A 10 39.70 -44.08 4.43
C GLY A 10 38.61 -43.42 5.30
N GLN A 11 37.36 -43.91 5.22
CA GLN A 11 36.34 -43.76 6.28
C GLN A 11 36.60 -44.77 7.43
N PRO A 12 35.81 -44.81 8.52
CA PRO A 12 35.83 -43.93 9.70
C PRO A 12 36.06 -44.76 11.00
N ARG A 13 36.24 -44.13 12.16
CA ARG A 13 36.01 -44.84 13.46
C ARG A 13 35.25 -44.00 14.47
N THR A 14 34.13 -44.60 14.84
CA THR A 14 33.18 -44.36 15.91
C THR A 14 33.73 -44.66 17.30
N SER A 15 33.31 -43.89 18.30
CA SER A 15 32.84 -44.37 19.62
C SER A 15 32.37 -43.15 20.45
N ASN A 16 31.09 -43.04 20.82
CA ASN A 16 30.47 -43.66 22.02
C ASN A 16 31.19 -43.19 23.31
N ILE A 17 30.57 -42.67 24.38
CA ILE A 17 29.29 -43.00 25.02
C ILE A 17 29.11 -42.09 26.29
N HIS A 18 27.87 -41.96 26.76
CA HIS A 18 27.35 -41.62 28.12
C HIS A 18 27.65 -40.26 28.79
N LEU A 19 26.64 -39.46 29.21
CA LEU A 19 25.53 -39.60 30.18
C LEU A 19 25.91 -39.17 31.62
N ASP A 20 24.98 -38.37 32.17
CA ASP A 20 24.67 -38.07 33.58
C ASP A 20 25.09 -36.68 34.07
N GLN A 21 24.10 -35.77 34.18
CA GLN A 21 23.19 -35.57 35.33
C GLN A 21 23.93 -35.02 36.55
N HIS A 22 23.62 -33.76 36.89
CA HIS A 22 23.35 -33.39 38.27
C HIS A 22 22.37 -32.22 38.29
N GLU A 23 21.29 -32.45 39.04
CA GLU A 23 20.31 -31.48 39.52
C GLU A 23 20.97 -30.51 40.52
N ASP A 24 20.44 -29.30 40.61
CA ASP A 24 20.26 -28.62 41.89
C ASP A 24 19.15 -27.55 41.77
N GLU A 25 18.48 -27.35 42.90
CA GLU A 25 17.09 -26.95 43.10
C GLU A 25 16.85 -25.43 43.32
N TYR A 26 15.61 -25.02 42.97
CA TYR A 26 14.62 -24.16 43.67
C TYR A 26 14.92 -22.80 44.36
N PHE A 27 13.87 -21.95 44.26
CA PHE A 27 13.49 -20.71 44.98
C PHE A 27 14.37 -19.47 44.70
N ILE A 28 13.84 -18.32 44.24
CA ILE A 28 12.90 -17.42 44.93
C ILE A 28 11.91 -16.78 43.94
N ALA A 29 10.62 -16.92 44.23
CA ALA A 29 9.55 -16.07 43.74
C ALA A 29 9.06 -15.20 44.90
N SER A 30 9.56 -13.96 44.97
CA SER A 30 9.01 -12.85 45.76
C SER A 30 10.01 -11.70 45.63
N ASP A 31 9.60 -10.58 45.03
CA ASP A 31 10.22 -9.22 45.12
C ASP A 31 10.27 -8.46 43.78
N LEU A 32 9.19 -8.46 43.01
CA LEU A 32 9.00 -7.45 41.96
C LEU A 32 7.57 -6.89 41.90
N ASN A 33 6.91 -6.82 43.06
CA ASN A 33 5.61 -6.14 43.25
C ASN A 33 5.72 -4.79 44.00
N ASN A 34 6.92 -4.28 44.29
CA ASN A 34 7.10 -3.11 45.16
C ASN A 34 7.77 -1.88 44.50
N THR A 35 7.77 -1.76 43.18
CA THR A 35 8.35 -0.57 42.51
C THR A 35 7.46 0.07 41.44
N ILE A 36 6.15 -0.15 41.53
CA ILE A 36 5.13 0.61 40.77
C ILE A 36 3.96 0.93 41.73
N GLU A 37 4.23 1.67 42.80
CA GLU A 37 3.18 2.22 43.68
C GLU A 37 3.57 3.58 44.26
N MET A 38 4.25 4.44 43.48
CA MET A 38 4.74 5.72 43.99
C MET A 38 4.66 6.93 43.04
N VAL A 39 3.86 6.86 41.97
CA VAL A 39 3.58 8.04 41.10
C VAL A 39 2.08 8.21 40.77
N ALA A 40 1.19 7.45 41.40
CA ALA A 40 -0.26 7.56 41.17
C ALA A 40 -1.05 8.23 42.31
N ASP A 41 -0.36 8.90 43.26
CA ASP A 41 -0.98 9.61 44.39
C ASP A 41 -0.61 11.10 44.42
N SER A 42 -1.00 11.84 43.38
CA SER A 42 -1.27 13.27 43.52
C SER A 42 -2.29 13.70 42.47
N ILE A 43 -3.30 14.46 42.90
CA ILE A 43 -4.49 14.91 42.15
C ILE A 43 -5.70 13.97 42.27
N GLN A 44 -6.02 13.56 43.49
CA GLN A 44 -7.41 13.28 43.90
C GLN A 44 -7.60 13.63 45.38
N SER A 45 -7.78 14.92 45.67
CA SER A 45 -8.44 15.37 46.91
C SER A 45 -8.91 16.82 46.79
N SER A 46 -10.22 16.99 46.63
CA SER A 46 -11.05 18.00 47.31
C SER A 46 -12.44 18.09 46.65
N SER A 47 -13.28 17.10 46.94
CA SER A 47 -14.70 17.37 47.22
C SER A 47 -14.81 17.29 48.74
N SER A 48 -15.32 18.29 49.44
CA SER A 48 -16.75 18.60 49.52
C SER A 48 -16.93 19.78 50.48
N HIS A 49 -17.88 20.67 50.21
CA HIS A 49 -19.02 20.94 51.10
C HIS A 49 -19.86 22.15 50.68
N ASN A 50 -21.18 21.92 50.75
CA ASN A 50 -22.25 22.81 51.19
C ASN A 50 -22.92 23.82 50.23
N ASN A 51 -24.17 23.46 49.93
CA ASN A 51 -25.42 24.11 50.35
C ASN A 51 -26.08 25.20 49.47
N ASN A 52 -27.32 24.84 49.13
CA ASN A 52 -28.56 25.59 49.32
C ASN A 52 -28.94 26.75 48.38
N HIS A 53 -30.07 26.49 47.72
CA HIS A 53 -31.29 27.31 47.67
C HIS A 53 -31.37 28.59 46.83
N TYR A 54 -32.39 28.52 45.95
CA TYR A 54 -33.45 29.48 45.69
C TYR A 54 -33.20 30.76 44.86
N LYS A 55 -34.11 30.86 43.86
CA LYS A 55 -34.94 32.01 43.44
C LYS A 55 -34.47 32.92 42.29
N ARG A 56 -35.37 32.94 41.29
CA ARG A 56 -35.98 34.08 40.55
C ARG A 56 -35.01 35.02 39.83
N TYR A 57 -35.22 35.32 38.55
CA TYR A 57 -36.36 36.15 38.13
C TYR A 57 -36.77 35.96 36.67
N ASN A 58 -38.08 36.08 36.46
CA ASN A 58 -38.78 36.29 35.19
C ASN A 58 -38.52 37.68 34.62
N SER A 59 -38.60 37.80 33.29
CA SER A 59 -39.52 38.72 32.58
C SER A 59 -39.59 38.21 31.11
N GLN A 60 -40.75 37.77 30.61
CA GLN A 60 -41.84 38.58 30.04
C GLN A 60 -41.31 39.49 28.92
N GLN A 61 -41.86 39.53 27.70
CA GLN A 61 -43.24 39.29 27.29
C GLN A 61 -43.34 39.30 25.74
N THR A 62 -44.40 38.68 25.23
CA THR A 62 -45.18 39.03 24.00
C THR A 62 -44.50 38.85 22.64
N SER A 63 -45.13 38.27 21.60
CA SER A 63 -46.56 38.10 21.31
C SER A 63 -46.78 37.00 20.26
N THR A 64 -47.61 36.02 20.61
CA THR A 64 -48.76 35.48 19.86
C THR A 64 -48.79 35.58 18.33
N SER A 65 -48.88 34.43 17.65
CA SER A 65 -50.19 33.91 17.16
C SER A 65 -50.03 32.49 16.59
N THR A 66 -50.42 31.44 17.31
CA THR A 66 -51.70 30.68 17.20
C THR A 66 -51.91 29.99 15.84
N THR A 67 -51.70 28.66 15.78
CA THR A 67 -52.72 27.57 15.78
C THR A 67 -53.13 27.14 14.36
N ASN A 68 -53.22 25.87 13.95
CA ASN A 68 -53.81 24.67 14.59
C ASN A 68 -53.07 23.40 14.08
N ASN A 69 -52.60 22.51 14.95
CA ASN A 69 -53.21 21.23 15.33
C ASN A 69 -54.18 20.58 14.31
N ILE A 70 -53.92 19.32 13.94
CA ILE A 70 -54.64 18.15 14.47
C ILE A 70 -53.98 16.84 14.02
N ASN A 71 -53.88 15.96 15.02
CA ASN A 71 -53.55 14.55 15.09
C ASN A 71 -54.00 13.61 13.95
N ASN A 72 -53.23 12.52 13.85
CA ASN A 72 -53.63 11.10 14.01
C ASN A 72 -53.36 10.12 12.84
N ASN A 73 -52.75 8.99 13.27
CA ASN A 73 -52.95 7.61 12.83
C ASN A 73 -52.18 7.03 11.63
N ASN A 74 -51.25 6.14 12.01
CA ASN A 74 -51.17 4.71 11.66
C ASN A 74 -51.04 4.22 10.21
N VAL A 75 -49.93 3.49 10.02
CA VAL A 75 -49.75 2.19 9.31
C VAL A 75 -49.38 2.26 7.81
N PRO A 76 -48.48 1.36 7.34
CA PRO A 76 -47.57 1.60 6.22
C PRO A 76 -48.07 0.98 4.92
N LEU A 77 -47.63 1.53 3.78
CA LEU A 77 -47.73 0.83 2.50
C LEU A 77 -46.47 1.04 1.66
N HIS A 78 -45.82 -0.10 1.38
CA HIS A 78 -45.04 -0.31 0.17
C HIS A 78 -45.83 0.15 -1.06
N ASN A 79 -45.23 0.97 -1.91
CA ASN A 79 -45.23 0.68 -3.34
C ASN A 79 -44.18 1.50 -4.09
N SER A 80 -43.30 0.74 -4.73
CA SER A 80 -42.51 1.11 -5.89
C SER A 80 -43.39 1.72 -6.98
N SER A 81 -43.02 2.89 -7.47
CA SER A 81 -43.33 3.28 -8.85
C SER A 81 -42.25 4.22 -9.37
N PHE A 82 -41.44 3.67 -10.28
CA PHE A 82 -40.79 4.42 -11.34
C PHE A 82 -41.83 5.30 -12.04
N VAL A 83 -41.54 6.59 -12.20
CA VAL A 83 -42.26 7.46 -13.13
C VAL A 83 -41.21 8.18 -13.96
N ASP A 84 -41.18 7.83 -15.25
CA ASP A 84 -40.58 8.60 -16.33
C ASP A 84 -41.17 10.02 -16.35
N MET A 85 -40.32 11.04 -16.39
CA MET A 85 -40.70 12.36 -16.90
C MET A 85 -39.58 12.91 -17.80
N ASN A 86 -40.02 13.18 -19.03
CA ASN A 86 -39.32 13.70 -20.20
C ASN A 86 -38.44 14.94 -19.90
N PRO A 87 -37.31 15.12 -20.59
CA PRO A 87 -36.46 16.30 -20.50
C PRO A 87 -37.03 17.44 -21.35
N LEU A 88 -36.73 18.69 -20.95
CA LEU A 88 -37.11 19.95 -21.60
C LEU A 88 -38.55 20.42 -21.37
N GLY A 89 -38.70 21.32 -20.40
CA GLY A 89 -39.84 22.23 -20.33
C GLY A 89 -40.01 22.84 -18.95
N GLY A 90 -39.51 24.07 -18.75
CA GLY A 90 -39.95 24.92 -17.64
C GLY A 90 -38.84 25.70 -16.94
N SER A 91 -38.91 27.02 -17.11
CA SER A 91 -38.32 28.08 -16.30
C SER A 91 -36.81 28.07 -16.06
N LEU A 92 -36.18 29.00 -16.79
CA LEU A 92 -35.02 29.81 -16.43
C LEU A 92 -35.07 30.25 -14.95
N GLU A 93 -34.77 29.37 -14.01
CA GLU A 93 -34.46 29.75 -12.64
C GLU A 93 -32.97 30.08 -12.57
N THR A 94 -32.69 31.38 -12.49
CA THR A 94 -31.44 31.93 -11.99
C THR A 94 -31.17 31.34 -10.61
N MET A 95 -30.44 30.21 -10.56
CA MET A 95 -29.89 29.69 -9.31
C MET A 95 -29.03 30.78 -8.67
N GLU A 96 -29.24 31.02 -7.38
CA GLU A 96 -28.40 31.92 -6.59
C GLU A 96 -26.92 31.51 -6.70
N LYS A 97 -26.14 32.40 -7.35
CA LYS A 97 -24.71 32.67 -7.16
C LYS A 97 -23.84 31.53 -6.59
N GLY A 98 -23.18 30.78 -7.49
CA GLY A 98 -21.77 30.36 -7.35
C GLY A 98 -21.30 29.48 -6.17
N SER A 99 -22.11 29.18 -5.16
CA SER A 99 -21.64 28.57 -3.90
C SER A 99 -21.27 27.10 -4.00
N ASN A 100 -21.83 26.35 -4.95
CA ASN A 100 -21.80 24.88 -4.90
C ASN A 100 -20.56 24.27 -5.57
N LEU A 101 -20.05 24.88 -6.65
CA LEU A 101 -18.81 24.47 -7.34
C LEU A 101 -17.55 25.06 -6.70
N GLU A 102 -17.68 26.09 -5.86
CA GLU A 102 -16.58 26.68 -5.08
C GLU A 102 -15.86 25.62 -4.23
N PHE A 103 -16.64 24.75 -3.58
CA PHE A 103 -16.11 23.66 -2.78
C PHE A 103 -15.21 22.73 -3.61
N THR A 104 -15.65 22.32 -4.80
CA THR A 104 -14.85 21.48 -5.70
C THR A 104 -13.59 22.19 -6.16
N TYR A 105 -13.71 23.43 -6.60
CA TYR A 105 -12.58 24.23 -7.04
C TYR A 105 -11.47 24.28 -5.97
N TRP A 106 -11.84 24.56 -4.72
CA TRP A 106 -10.89 24.56 -3.60
C TRP A 106 -10.30 23.22 -3.27
N LEU A 107 -11.11 22.17 -3.35
CA LEU A 107 -10.64 20.82 -3.13
C LEU A 107 -9.54 20.47 -4.15
N MET A 108 -9.75 20.83 -5.42
CA MET A 108 -8.78 20.64 -6.50
C MET A 108 -7.53 21.51 -6.31
N LYS A 109 -7.67 22.78 -5.91
CA LYS A 109 -6.51 23.64 -5.57
C LYS A 109 -5.71 23.12 -4.38
N LYS A 110 -6.39 22.61 -3.35
CA LYS A 110 -5.73 21.97 -2.20
C LYS A 110 -4.95 20.72 -2.62
N ARG A 111 -5.45 19.94 -3.58
CA ARG A 111 -4.73 18.80 -4.18
C ARG A 111 -3.47 19.26 -4.89
N GLN A 112 -3.57 20.27 -5.76
CA GLN A 112 -2.44 20.90 -6.44
C GLN A 112 -1.36 21.39 -5.45
N TRP A 113 -1.74 22.20 -4.46
CA TRP A 113 -0.78 22.72 -3.48
C TRP A 113 -0.18 21.65 -2.58
N SER A 114 -0.95 20.61 -2.25
CA SER A 114 -0.42 19.48 -1.49
C SER A 114 0.71 18.76 -2.25
N ARG A 115 0.72 18.74 -3.58
CA ARG A 115 1.81 18.16 -4.37
C ARG A 115 3.03 19.08 -4.39
N LEU A 116 2.82 20.37 -4.67
CA LEU A 116 3.86 21.41 -4.62
C LEU A 116 4.63 21.40 -3.29
N HIS A 117 3.91 21.30 -2.18
CA HIS A 117 4.49 21.36 -0.85
C HIS A 117 5.27 20.11 -0.45
N ARG A 118 4.74 18.92 -0.77
CA ARG A 118 5.36 17.66 -0.34
C ARG A 118 6.64 17.35 -1.11
N GLY A 119 6.82 17.94 -2.29
CA GLY A 119 7.94 17.66 -3.16
C GLY A 119 7.92 16.24 -3.72
N THR A 120 8.94 15.90 -4.49
CA THR A 120 9.08 14.61 -5.18
C THR A 120 10.16 13.76 -4.51
N PHE A 121 10.06 12.44 -4.65
CA PHE A 121 11.20 11.57 -4.36
C PHE A 121 12.28 11.83 -5.40
N SER A 122 13.45 12.30 -4.97
CA SER A 122 14.62 12.34 -5.85
C SER A 122 15.31 10.97 -5.82
N ASN A 123 15.57 10.40 -7.00
CA ASN A 123 16.35 9.17 -7.17
C ASN A 123 17.85 9.40 -6.98
N GLU A 124 18.26 10.43 -6.23
CA GLU A 124 19.66 10.65 -5.94
C GLU A 124 20.17 9.47 -5.10
N LYS A 125 21.02 8.65 -5.72
CA LYS A 125 21.75 7.58 -5.03
C LYS A 125 22.44 8.22 -3.82
N ARG A 126 22.02 7.85 -2.60
CA ARG A 126 22.65 8.29 -1.34
C ARG A 126 24.00 7.58 -1.12
N GLY A 127 24.85 7.66 -2.13
CA GLY A 127 26.18 7.07 -2.18
C GLY A 127 27.26 8.07 -1.79
N PHE A 128 28.51 7.65 -1.96
CA PHE A 128 29.66 8.54 -1.83
C PHE A 128 29.58 9.68 -2.84
N SER A 129 29.76 10.92 -2.39
CA SER A 129 29.83 12.09 -3.26
C SER A 129 31.25 12.62 -3.29
N PHE A 130 31.90 12.49 -4.46
CA PHE A 130 33.26 12.98 -4.66
C PHE A 130 33.39 14.48 -4.37
N PHE A 131 32.40 15.29 -4.75
CA PHE A 131 32.42 16.73 -4.49
C PHE A 131 32.36 17.09 -3.00
N TRP A 132 31.62 16.32 -2.20
CA TRP A 132 31.55 16.54 -0.75
C TRP A 132 32.84 16.12 -0.06
N PHE A 133 33.41 14.99 -0.50
CA PHE A 133 34.72 14.55 -0.03
C PHE A 133 35.81 15.59 -0.34
N LEU A 134 35.83 16.10 -1.57
CA LEU A 134 36.78 17.15 -1.97
C LEU A 134 36.56 18.44 -1.17
N PHE A 135 35.32 18.87 -0.96
CA PHE A 135 34.99 20.05 -0.16
C PHE A 135 35.59 19.98 1.26
N PHE A 136 35.33 18.90 2.00
CA PHE A 136 35.86 18.76 3.35
C PHE A 136 37.39 18.58 3.37
N LEU A 137 37.96 17.92 2.36
CA LEU A 137 39.41 17.79 2.21
C LEU A 137 40.08 19.15 1.94
N SER A 138 39.50 19.97 1.07
CA SER A 138 39.96 21.33 0.79
C SER A 138 39.82 22.23 2.02
N ALA A 139 38.70 22.16 2.75
CA ALA A 139 38.51 22.91 3.99
C ALA A 139 39.56 22.56 5.05
N TYR A 140 39.89 21.26 5.18
CA TYR A 140 40.97 20.79 6.04
C TYR A 140 42.35 21.25 5.56
N GLY A 141 42.62 21.23 4.24
CA GLY A 141 43.85 21.76 3.68
C GLY A 141 44.05 23.25 3.98
N ILE A 142 42.98 24.06 3.85
CA ILE A 142 42.99 25.48 4.21
C ILE A 142 43.24 25.65 5.73
N TYR A 143 42.62 24.81 6.56
CA TYR A 143 42.83 24.82 8.00
C TYR A 143 44.31 24.59 8.35
N LEU A 144 44.93 23.54 7.78
CA LEU A 144 46.35 23.25 7.98
C LEU A 144 47.24 24.41 7.50
N PHE A 145 46.93 24.97 6.33
CA PHE A 145 47.68 26.10 5.79
C PHE A 145 47.64 27.30 6.74
N LEU A 146 46.46 27.67 7.23
CA LEU A 146 46.30 28.78 8.17
C LEU A 146 47.03 28.50 9.50
N GLN A 147 46.90 27.31 10.05
CA GLN A 147 47.53 26.97 11.34
C GLN A 147 49.06 26.95 11.26
N ILE A 148 49.62 26.37 10.20
CA ILE A 148 51.07 26.19 10.04
C ILE A 148 51.73 27.50 9.59
N TYR A 149 51.17 28.18 8.58
CA TYR A 149 51.84 29.33 7.97
C TYR A 149 51.43 30.67 8.59
N HIS A 150 50.14 30.88 8.86
CA HIS A 150 49.67 32.16 9.41
C HIS A 150 49.87 32.22 10.93
N TYR A 151 49.40 31.19 11.65
CA TYR A 151 49.51 31.13 13.11
C TYR A 151 50.82 30.49 13.62
N LYS A 152 51.70 30.04 12.72
CA LYS A 152 53.03 29.46 13.03
C LYS A 152 52.98 28.34 14.07
N ARG A 153 51.94 27.50 14.04
CA ARG A 153 51.78 26.37 14.97
C ARG A 153 52.54 25.14 14.47
N GLY A 154 53.33 24.55 15.36
CA GLY A 154 54.19 23.39 15.08
C GLY A 154 53.85 22.14 15.90
N ALA A 155 54.88 21.41 16.31
CA ALA A 155 54.77 20.04 16.85
C ALA A 155 53.85 19.84 18.07
N GLY A 156 53.60 20.89 18.86
CA GLY A 156 52.70 20.81 20.03
C GLY A 156 51.21 20.62 19.70
N TYR A 157 50.80 20.85 18.44
CA TYR A 157 49.39 20.85 18.02
C TYR A 157 49.03 19.71 17.07
N ILE A 158 49.92 18.72 16.92
CA ILE A 158 49.74 17.59 15.99
C ILE A 158 48.43 16.84 16.25
N LEU A 159 48.05 16.64 17.52
CA LEU A 159 46.83 15.93 17.88
C LEU A 159 45.56 16.67 17.38
N GLU A 160 45.54 18.00 17.44
CA GLU A 160 44.44 18.81 16.92
C GLU A 160 44.33 18.68 15.40
N PHE A 161 45.48 18.69 14.71
CA PHE A 161 45.53 18.53 13.26
C PHE A 161 45.00 17.15 12.84
N ILE A 162 45.36 16.09 13.57
CA ILE A 162 44.87 14.73 13.33
C ILE A 162 43.37 14.65 13.62
N LEU A 163 42.91 15.19 14.75
CA LEU A 163 41.49 15.17 15.14
C LEU A 163 40.62 15.89 14.09
N MET A 164 41.02 17.09 13.69
CA MET A 164 40.29 17.86 12.69
C MET A 164 40.32 17.18 11.31
N GLY A 165 41.43 16.52 10.96
CA GLY A 165 41.53 15.69 9.76
C GLY A 165 40.59 14.50 9.78
N PHE A 166 40.54 13.77 10.90
CA PHE A 166 39.63 12.64 11.09
C PHE A 166 38.16 13.05 10.97
N ILE A 167 37.77 14.17 11.60
CA ILE A 167 36.41 14.72 11.50
C ILE A 167 36.08 15.09 10.04
N SER A 168 36.99 15.78 9.35
CA SER A 168 36.78 16.23 7.96
C SER A 168 36.64 15.05 6.99
N ILE A 169 37.51 14.04 7.10
CA ILE A 169 37.44 12.82 6.28
C ILE A 169 36.17 12.02 6.58
N SER A 170 35.84 11.85 7.87
CA SER A 170 34.63 11.13 8.29
C SER A 170 33.36 11.79 7.76
N LEU A 171 33.25 13.12 7.84
CA LEU A 171 32.12 13.87 7.29
C LEU A 171 32.07 13.80 5.76
N GLY A 172 33.21 13.86 5.08
CA GLY A 172 33.28 13.66 3.62
C GLY A 172 32.74 12.31 3.16
N LEU A 173 32.96 11.25 3.95
CA LEU A 173 32.48 9.89 3.66
C LEU A 173 31.03 9.66 4.09
N LEU A 174 30.60 10.24 5.21
CA LEU A 174 29.33 9.92 5.86
C LEU A 174 28.22 10.92 5.54
N ALA A 175 28.49 12.23 5.46
CA ALA A 175 27.46 13.26 5.29
C ALA A 175 26.55 13.01 4.07
N PRO A 176 27.06 12.60 2.89
CA PRO A 176 26.22 12.30 1.73
C PRO A 176 25.20 11.17 1.94
N ARG A 177 25.39 10.29 2.93
CA ARG A 177 24.45 9.20 3.22
C ARG A 177 23.20 9.67 3.96
N PHE A 178 23.28 10.80 4.67
CA PHE A 178 22.18 11.33 5.46
C PHE A 178 21.28 12.27 4.67
N SER A 179 20.08 12.53 5.19
CA SER A 179 19.15 13.48 4.58
C SER A 179 19.73 14.90 4.60
N TRP A 180 19.27 15.75 3.67
CA TRP A 180 19.73 17.14 3.56
C TRP A 180 19.67 17.92 4.88
N VAL A 181 18.62 17.73 5.69
CA VAL A 181 18.49 18.40 7.00
C VAL A 181 19.63 18.02 7.93
N VAL A 182 19.95 16.73 8.02
CA VAL A 182 21.06 16.23 8.84
C VAL A 182 22.41 16.70 8.31
N ARG A 183 22.56 16.83 6.98
CA ARG A 183 23.77 17.39 6.36
C ARG A 183 24.01 18.84 6.77
N VAL A 184 22.96 19.67 6.80
CA VAL A 184 23.06 21.07 7.25
C VAL A 184 23.50 21.11 8.72
N VAL A 185 22.89 20.29 9.58
CA VAL A 185 23.30 20.21 11.00
C VAL A 185 24.76 19.78 11.15
N PHE A 186 25.22 18.77 10.38
CA PHE A 186 26.64 18.40 10.39
C PHE A 186 27.56 19.54 9.94
N LEU A 187 27.14 20.33 8.95
CA LEU A 187 27.91 21.49 8.48
C LEU A 187 27.99 22.59 9.54
N GLU A 188 26.91 22.83 10.30
CA GLU A 188 26.89 23.79 11.41
C GLU A 188 27.81 23.37 12.55
N VAL A 189 27.74 22.09 12.96
CA VAL A 189 28.62 21.53 13.99
C VAL A 189 30.08 21.60 13.52
N TYR A 190 30.35 21.21 12.27
CA TYR A 190 31.69 21.30 11.70
C TYR A 190 32.21 22.74 11.68
N SER A 191 31.40 23.70 11.26
CA SER A 191 31.78 25.12 11.22
C SER A 191 32.09 25.66 12.62
N THR A 192 31.32 25.23 13.63
CA THR A 192 31.55 25.61 15.02
C THR A 192 32.88 25.06 15.54
N LEU A 193 33.15 23.77 15.29
CA LEU A 193 34.43 23.14 15.66
C LEU A 193 35.61 23.75 14.89
N TYR A 194 35.42 24.06 13.61
CA TYR A 194 36.41 24.72 12.76
C TYR A 194 36.82 26.07 13.35
N LEU A 195 35.84 26.89 13.74
CA LEU A 195 36.07 28.17 14.42
C LEU A 195 36.72 28.01 15.79
N PHE A 196 36.30 27.01 16.56
CA PHE A 196 36.86 26.71 17.87
C PHE A 196 38.37 26.43 17.81
N PHE A 197 38.80 25.58 16.88
CA PHE A 197 40.21 25.22 16.71
C PHE A 197 41.02 26.35 16.05
N ILE A 198 40.48 27.03 15.04
CA ILE A 198 41.21 28.10 14.34
C ILE A 198 41.53 29.29 15.24
N LEU A 199 40.57 29.69 16.09
CA LEU A 199 40.70 30.84 16.99
C LEU A 199 41.32 30.49 18.34
N ASN A 200 41.80 29.26 18.54
CA ASN A 200 42.44 28.84 19.79
C ASN A 200 41.57 28.95 21.05
N LEU A 201 40.24 28.84 20.91
CA LEU A 201 39.33 29.28 21.97
C LEU A 201 39.46 28.45 23.25
N TYR A 202 40.11 27.28 23.22
CA TYR A 202 40.26 26.42 24.39
C TYR A 202 41.09 27.01 25.55
N TYR A 203 41.96 27.99 25.28
CA TYR A 203 42.64 28.75 26.33
C TYR A 203 41.85 29.98 26.78
N GLU A 204 40.86 30.42 26.00
CA GLU A 204 40.09 31.62 26.23
C GLU A 204 38.65 31.30 26.65
N LYS A 205 38.52 30.85 27.90
CA LYS A 205 37.22 30.43 28.49
C LYS A 205 36.12 31.49 28.36
N GLN A 206 36.47 32.77 28.27
CA GLN A 206 35.55 33.89 28.06
C GLN A 206 34.70 33.76 26.78
N TYR A 207 35.22 33.09 25.75
CA TYR A 207 34.55 32.96 24.44
C TYR A 207 33.71 31.70 24.27
N TYR A 208 33.70 30.80 25.27
CA TYR A 208 32.89 29.58 25.21
C TYR A 208 31.39 29.88 25.14
N ILE A 209 30.92 30.79 26.00
CA ILE A 209 29.51 31.18 26.04
C ILE A 209 29.10 31.86 24.73
N PRO A 210 29.82 32.91 24.23
CA PRO A 210 29.54 33.50 22.92
C PRO A 210 29.48 32.49 21.77
N LEU A 211 30.48 31.60 21.65
CA LEU A 211 30.50 30.60 20.60
C LEU A 211 29.29 29.66 20.67
N LEU A 212 28.98 29.17 21.87
CA LEU A 212 27.85 28.27 22.08
C LEU A 212 26.51 28.98 21.78
N THR A 213 26.38 30.27 22.11
CA THR A 213 25.18 31.04 21.79
C THR A 213 25.00 31.25 20.29
N VAL A 214 26.07 31.54 19.54
CA VAL A 214 26.03 31.67 18.09
C VAL A 214 25.69 30.33 17.42
N ALA A 215 26.33 29.24 17.85
CA ALA A 215 26.07 27.90 17.34
C ALA A 215 24.61 27.47 17.62
N SER A 216 24.12 27.72 18.84
CA SER A 216 22.73 27.45 19.22
C SER A 216 21.75 28.30 18.41
N GLY A 217 22.07 29.57 18.17
CA GLY A 217 21.27 30.47 17.33
C GLY A 217 21.17 29.97 15.88
N ALA A 218 22.28 29.57 15.28
CA ALA A 218 22.30 28.98 13.93
C ALA A 218 21.42 27.71 13.85
N LEU A 219 21.57 26.81 14.83
CA LEU A 219 20.77 25.60 14.92
C LEU A 219 19.27 25.90 15.06
N VAL A 220 18.89 26.90 15.87
CA VAL A 220 17.50 27.36 16.00
C VAL A 220 16.98 27.91 14.66
N VAL A 221 17.77 28.72 13.95
CA VAL A 221 17.40 29.21 12.60
C VAL A 221 17.17 28.05 11.64
N THR A 222 18.05 27.05 11.64
CA THR A 222 17.90 25.84 10.83
C THR A 222 16.64 25.06 11.18
N ILE A 223 16.32 24.91 12.47
CA ILE A 223 15.05 24.31 12.91
C ILE A 223 13.85 25.13 12.40
N ILE A 224 13.88 26.46 12.52
CA ILE A 224 12.80 27.33 12.03
C ILE A 224 12.64 27.18 10.50
N CYS A 225 13.72 27.19 9.74
CA CYS A 225 13.71 27.04 8.28
C CYS A 225 13.17 25.69 7.82
N PHE A 226 13.44 24.59 8.55
CA PHE A 226 12.96 23.26 8.13
C PHE A 226 11.63 22.85 8.71
N PHE A 227 11.32 23.26 9.94
CA PHE A 227 10.13 22.81 10.63
C PHE A 227 9.04 23.88 10.65
N VAL A 228 9.38 25.16 10.82
CA VAL A 228 8.38 26.24 10.95
C VAL A 228 7.99 26.83 9.60
N TYR A 229 8.95 27.07 8.70
CA TYR A 229 8.70 27.64 7.36
C TYR A 229 7.67 26.85 6.53
N PRO A 230 7.66 25.50 6.52
CA PRO A 230 6.60 24.75 5.85
C PRO A 230 5.19 25.09 6.35
N TYR A 231 5.02 25.32 7.65
CA TYR A 231 3.73 25.73 8.23
C TYR A 231 3.38 27.18 7.88
N ILE A 232 4.38 28.09 7.90
CA ILE A 232 4.18 29.48 7.47
C ILE A 232 3.72 29.52 6.02
N MET A 233 4.36 28.77 5.12
CA MET A 233 3.96 28.68 3.72
C MET A 233 2.55 28.09 3.57
N LYS A 234 2.17 27.10 4.39
CA LYS A 234 0.80 26.57 4.40
C LYS A 234 -0.23 27.64 4.75
N CYS A 235 0.06 28.48 5.75
CA CYS A 235 -0.80 29.61 6.11
C CYS A 235 -0.84 30.66 4.99
N TYR A 236 0.31 31.01 4.41
CA TYR A 236 0.40 31.94 3.28
C TYR A 236 -0.44 31.48 2.08
N PHE A 237 -0.36 30.20 1.69
CA PHE A 237 -1.17 29.65 0.60
C PHE A 237 -2.67 29.63 0.93
N SER A 238 -3.03 29.36 2.19
CA SER A 238 -4.43 29.42 2.63
C SER A 238 -5.01 30.85 2.53
N ILE A 239 -4.21 31.86 2.90
CA ILE A 239 -4.62 33.27 2.86
C ILE A 239 -4.65 33.79 1.43
N THR A 240 -3.61 33.54 0.64
CA THR A 240 -3.55 33.97 -0.76
C THR A 240 -4.65 33.33 -1.60
N GLY A 241 -4.96 32.05 -1.39
CA GLY A 241 -6.11 31.41 -2.02
C GLY A 241 -7.42 32.14 -1.73
N ALA A 242 -7.63 32.58 -0.48
CA ALA A 242 -8.86 33.24 -0.06
C ALA A 242 -8.99 34.64 -0.69
N ILE A 243 -7.86 35.31 -0.96
CA ILE A 243 -7.81 36.57 -1.68
C ILE A 243 -8.11 36.37 -3.17
N THR A 244 -7.53 35.34 -3.81
CA THR A 244 -7.83 34.99 -5.22
C THR A 244 -9.32 34.74 -5.44
N MET A 245 -9.98 34.12 -4.46
CA MET A 245 -11.42 33.90 -4.47
C MET A 245 -12.29 35.14 -4.47
N ALA A 246 -11.91 36.17 -3.71
CA ALA A 246 -12.67 37.42 -3.68
C ALA A 246 -12.62 38.12 -5.05
N SER A 247 -11.54 37.92 -5.81
CA SER A 247 -11.34 38.49 -7.15
C SER A 247 -12.01 37.68 -8.29
N ASP A 248 -12.22 36.37 -8.12
CA ASP A 248 -12.66 35.48 -9.20
C ASP A 248 -14.19 35.21 -9.20
N LYS A 249 -14.96 35.73 -8.23
CA LYS A 249 -16.43 35.53 -8.16
C LYS A 249 -17.20 36.09 -9.36
N ASP A 250 -16.66 37.10 -10.05
CA ASP A 250 -17.33 37.80 -11.14
C ASP A 250 -17.16 37.15 -12.53
N THR A 251 -16.42 36.04 -12.65
CA THR A 251 -16.06 35.42 -13.95
C THR A 251 -16.65 34.02 -14.19
N TRP A 252 -17.60 33.58 -13.37
CA TRP A 252 -18.22 32.25 -13.45
C TRP A 252 -19.23 32.22 -14.59
N VAL A 253 -18.89 31.56 -15.70
CA VAL A 253 -19.78 31.43 -16.86
C VAL A 253 -20.25 29.98 -16.97
N LYS A 254 -21.56 29.77 -16.88
CA LYS A 254 -22.22 28.50 -17.21
C LYS A 254 -22.32 28.43 -18.74
N GLY A 255 -21.65 27.44 -19.34
CA GLY A 255 -21.79 27.16 -20.78
C GLY A 255 -23.11 26.44 -21.10
N GLU A 256 -23.44 26.34 -22.39
CA GLU A 256 -24.71 25.78 -22.89
C GLU A 256 -24.88 24.26 -22.66
N SER A 257 -23.86 23.56 -22.16
CA SER A 257 -23.87 22.09 -22.05
C SER A 257 -22.96 21.57 -20.93
N ASN A 258 -23.48 21.42 -19.69
CA ASN A 258 -22.81 20.77 -18.53
C ASN A 258 -21.33 21.14 -18.29
N ARG A 259 -20.92 22.33 -18.76
CA ARG A 259 -19.55 22.82 -18.77
C ARG A 259 -19.47 24.11 -17.98
N PHE A 260 -18.56 24.12 -17.03
CA PHE A 260 -18.32 25.24 -16.12
C PHE A 260 -16.91 25.75 -16.34
N THR A 261 -16.76 27.03 -16.65
CA THR A 261 -15.45 27.64 -16.86
C THR A 261 -15.21 28.75 -15.84
N ILE A 262 -14.07 28.66 -15.16
CA ILE A 262 -13.59 29.64 -14.20
C ILE A 262 -12.32 30.27 -14.81
N LYS A 263 -12.38 31.57 -15.14
CA LYS A 263 -11.23 32.32 -15.66
C LYS A 263 -10.59 33.11 -14.53
N GLN A 264 -9.30 32.87 -14.30
CA GLN A 264 -8.51 33.52 -13.27
C GLN A 264 -7.69 34.65 -13.87
N ARG A 265 -7.79 35.83 -13.28
CA ARG A 265 -6.95 36.98 -13.63
C ARG A 265 -5.96 37.24 -12.50
N ASN A 266 -4.72 36.78 -12.68
CA ASN A 266 -3.63 37.16 -11.79
C ASN A 266 -2.98 38.45 -12.29
N CYS A 267 -2.78 39.45 -11.42
CA CYS A 267 -2.13 40.72 -11.80
C CYS A 267 -0.69 40.55 -12.33
N PHE A 268 -0.01 39.46 -11.98
CA PHE A 268 1.41 39.23 -12.30
C PHE A 268 1.70 37.90 -13.00
N LYS A 269 0.68 37.09 -13.33
CA LYS A 269 0.85 35.78 -13.97
C LYS A 269 -0.09 35.64 -15.16
N LYS A 270 0.26 34.76 -16.11
CA LYS A 270 -0.61 34.43 -17.25
C LYS A 270 -2.00 34.02 -16.74
N PRO A 271 -3.08 34.44 -17.42
CA PRO A 271 -4.43 34.06 -17.05
C PRO A 271 -4.57 32.53 -17.13
N THR A 272 -5.11 31.93 -16.09
CA THR A 272 -5.33 30.50 -15.97
C THR A 272 -6.81 30.21 -16.00
N THR A 273 -7.18 29.05 -16.52
CA THR A 273 -8.57 28.62 -16.65
C THR A 273 -8.77 27.25 -16.03
N CYS A 274 -9.83 27.11 -15.26
CA CYS A 274 -10.31 25.83 -14.76
C CYS A 274 -11.64 25.51 -15.43
N VAL A 275 -11.81 24.28 -15.92
CA VAL A 275 -13.02 23.83 -16.59
C VAL A 275 -13.48 22.52 -15.95
N TYR A 276 -14.76 22.44 -15.61
CA TYR A 276 -15.41 21.17 -15.27
C TYR A 276 -16.43 20.81 -16.35
N GLU A 277 -16.44 19.57 -16.80
CA GLU A 277 -17.39 19.01 -17.76
C GLU A 277 -17.99 17.73 -17.16
N GLY A 278 -19.29 17.73 -16.87
CA GLY A 278 -19.96 16.56 -16.29
C GLY A 278 -21.32 16.86 -15.66
N PRO A 279 -22.04 15.82 -15.21
CA PRO A 279 -23.33 15.98 -14.56
C PRO A 279 -23.17 16.71 -13.22
N LEU A 280 -24.20 17.46 -12.87
CA LEU A 280 -24.30 18.12 -11.57
C LEU A 280 -25.52 17.62 -10.82
N LEU A 281 -25.35 17.41 -9.52
CA LEU A 281 -26.43 17.24 -8.56
C LEU A 281 -26.38 18.43 -7.60
N ASP A 282 -27.48 19.18 -7.48
CA ASP A 282 -27.58 20.39 -6.65
C ASP A 282 -26.46 21.42 -6.92
N GLY A 283 -26.03 21.55 -8.18
CA GLY A 283 -24.95 22.45 -8.57
C GLY A 283 -23.53 21.97 -8.22
N ARG A 284 -23.38 20.71 -7.77
CA ARG A 284 -22.08 20.08 -7.47
C ARG A 284 -21.77 18.95 -8.45
N PRO A 285 -20.50 18.77 -8.86
CA PRO A 285 -20.03 17.62 -9.63
C PRO A 285 -20.52 16.29 -9.06
N HIS A 286 -21.22 15.51 -9.88
CA HIS A 286 -21.74 14.21 -9.50
C HIS A 286 -21.74 13.26 -10.71
N GLY A 287 -21.37 11.99 -10.51
CA GLY A 287 -21.22 11.01 -11.58
C GLY A 287 -19.90 11.18 -12.35
N ILE A 288 -19.86 10.71 -13.59
CA ILE A 288 -18.65 10.76 -14.43
C ILE A 288 -18.43 12.17 -14.96
N GLY A 289 -17.26 12.75 -14.67
CA GLY A 289 -16.91 14.09 -15.15
C GLY A 289 -15.42 14.32 -15.23
N THR A 290 -15.06 15.39 -15.92
CA THR A 290 -13.69 15.79 -16.21
C THR A 290 -13.42 17.18 -15.65
N TRP A 291 -12.33 17.32 -14.92
CA TRP A 291 -11.78 18.58 -14.45
C TRP A 291 -10.49 18.89 -15.18
N MET A 292 -10.37 20.10 -15.70
CA MET A 292 -9.21 20.61 -16.43
C MET A 292 -8.73 21.89 -15.75
N ASP A 293 -7.51 21.90 -15.22
CA ASP A 293 -6.90 23.10 -14.65
C ASP A 293 -5.62 23.46 -15.39
N THR A 294 -5.61 24.58 -16.12
CA THR A 294 -4.47 25.04 -16.92
C THR A 294 -3.40 25.81 -16.13
N SER A 295 -3.54 25.92 -14.81
CA SER A 295 -2.53 26.56 -13.96
C SER A 295 -1.25 25.72 -13.83
N TYR A 296 -0.17 26.37 -13.38
CA TYR A 296 1.11 25.71 -13.10
C TYR A 296 0.93 24.61 -12.04
N GLN A 297 1.30 23.39 -12.36
CA GLN A 297 1.02 22.15 -11.63
C GLN A 297 -0.47 21.86 -11.40
N GLY A 298 -1.32 22.40 -12.27
CA GLY A 298 -2.72 22.02 -12.40
C GLY A 298 -2.86 20.56 -12.84
N GLU A 299 -4.08 20.05 -12.80
CA GLU A 299 -4.37 18.66 -13.17
C GLU A 299 -5.55 18.55 -14.14
N LEU A 300 -5.44 17.58 -15.03
CA LEU A 300 -6.53 17.00 -15.81
C LEU A 300 -7.01 15.74 -15.08
N LEU A 301 -8.16 15.79 -14.42
CA LEU A 301 -8.75 14.66 -13.69
C LEU A 301 -10.01 14.19 -14.40
N ALA A 302 -10.09 12.91 -14.76
CA ALA A 302 -11.28 12.29 -15.33
C ALA A 302 -11.71 11.07 -14.50
N GLY A 303 -12.97 11.04 -14.07
CA GLY A 303 -13.51 9.90 -13.34
C GLY A 303 -14.78 10.21 -12.55
N TYR A 304 -15.01 9.44 -11.49
CA TYR A 304 -16.24 9.53 -10.70
C TYR A 304 -16.19 10.63 -9.62
N TRP A 305 -17.23 11.45 -9.60
CA TRP A 305 -17.47 12.53 -8.65
C TRP A 305 -18.69 12.24 -7.78
N GLU A 306 -18.60 12.60 -6.51
CA GLU A 306 -19.72 12.51 -5.58
C GLU A 306 -19.77 13.79 -4.74
N ASN A 307 -20.87 14.54 -4.87
CA ASN A 307 -21.12 15.77 -4.10
C ASN A 307 -19.97 16.79 -4.18
N GLY A 308 -19.32 16.88 -5.34
CA GLY A 308 -18.20 17.77 -5.60
C GLY A 308 -16.81 17.22 -5.23
N ILE A 309 -16.72 15.95 -4.79
CA ILE A 309 -15.47 15.30 -4.37
C ILE A 309 -15.10 14.22 -5.39
N PRO A 310 -13.85 14.20 -5.91
CA PRO A 310 -13.36 13.06 -6.67
C PRO A 310 -12.97 11.95 -5.68
N LEU A 311 -13.85 10.95 -5.51
CA LEU A 311 -13.65 9.85 -4.57
C LEU A 311 -12.98 8.62 -5.21
N GLY A 312 -12.79 8.61 -6.52
CA GLY A 312 -12.30 7.45 -7.27
C GLY A 312 -13.47 6.55 -7.70
N PRO A 313 -13.31 5.67 -8.71
CA PRO A 313 -12.14 5.55 -9.54
C PRO A 313 -11.96 6.78 -10.45
N PHE A 314 -10.72 7.24 -10.61
CA PHE A 314 -10.37 8.33 -11.52
C PHE A 314 -8.90 8.25 -11.96
N GLU A 315 -8.60 8.86 -13.10
CA GLU A 315 -7.25 9.14 -13.58
C GLU A 315 -7.00 10.64 -13.50
N SER A 316 -5.77 11.03 -13.15
CA SER A 316 -5.37 12.42 -13.03
C SER A 316 -3.97 12.62 -13.60
N THR A 317 -3.83 13.49 -14.59
CA THR A 317 -2.55 13.87 -15.18
C THR A 317 -2.19 15.28 -14.76
N GLU A 318 -1.03 15.46 -14.14
CA GLU A 318 -0.51 16.78 -13.78
C GLU A 318 0.15 17.42 -15.01
N ASN A 319 -0.12 18.71 -15.28
CA ASN A 319 0.17 19.31 -16.59
C ASN A 319 1.66 19.49 -16.93
N ASP A 320 2.49 19.88 -15.96
CA ASP A 320 3.87 20.31 -16.24
C ASP A 320 4.83 19.13 -16.28
N THR A 321 4.79 18.28 -15.26
CA THR A 321 5.65 17.10 -15.16
C THR A 321 5.05 15.88 -15.84
N ARG A 322 3.79 15.98 -16.31
CA ARG A 322 3.03 14.89 -16.93
C ARG A 322 2.96 13.64 -16.04
N SER A 323 3.01 13.84 -14.73
CA SER A 323 2.85 12.75 -13.77
C SER A 323 1.44 12.21 -13.83
N LEU A 324 1.31 10.91 -14.04
CA LEU A 324 0.03 10.20 -14.05
C LEU A 324 -0.26 9.66 -12.66
N LEU A 325 -1.44 10.00 -12.14
CA LEU A 325 -2.00 9.46 -10.92
C LEU A 325 -3.26 8.67 -11.24
N VAL A 326 -3.42 7.53 -10.57
CA VAL A 326 -4.60 6.67 -10.71
C VAL A 326 -5.18 6.44 -9.32
N ASN A 327 -6.49 6.63 -9.17
CA ASN A 327 -7.22 6.31 -7.97
C ASN A 327 -8.07 5.07 -8.18
N LEU A 328 -7.84 4.05 -7.36
CA LEU A 328 -8.54 2.76 -7.41
C LEU A 328 -9.33 2.53 -6.12
N ARG A 329 -10.47 1.86 -6.22
CA ARG A 329 -11.22 1.37 -5.05
C ARG A 329 -10.79 -0.06 -4.72
N ILE A 330 -10.55 -0.34 -3.45
CA ILE A 330 -10.16 -1.66 -2.94
C ILE A 330 -11.07 -2.02 -1.78
N VAL A 331 -11.62 -3.24 -1.82
CA VAL A 331 -12.40 -3.78 -0.71
C VAL A 331 -11.45 -4.39 0.30
N TYR A 332 -11.65 -4.15 1.58
CA TYR A 332 -10.77 -4.70 2.61
C TYR A 332 -11.56 -5.39 3.73
N GLY A 333 -10.92 -6.40 4.33
CA GLY A 333 -11.29 -6.97 5.62
C GLY A 333 -10.14 -6.74 6.60
N THR A 334 -10.43 -6.43 7.85
CA THR A 334 -9.40 -6.25 8.87
C THR A 334 -9.82 -6.78 10.23
N ASN A 335 -8.88 -7.44 10.90
CA ASN A 335 -9.00 -7.82 12.31
C ASN A 335 -7.78 -7.37 13.14
N GLY A 336 -6.95 -6.45 12.59
CA GLY A 336 -5.81 -5.85 13.28
C GLY A 336 -6.15 -4.47 13.88
N GLY A 337 -5.81 -4.27 15.15
CA GLY A 337 -6.22 -3.12 15.98
C GLY A 337 -5.42 -1.82 15.82
N GLY A 338 -4.39 -1.78 14.96
CA GLY A 338 -3.64 -0.55 14.67
C GLY A 338 -2.13 -0.75 14.61
N LYS A 339 -1.38 0.35 14.77
CA LYS A 339 0.07 0.41 14.51
C LYS A 339 0.91 -0.22 15.63
N SER A 340 0.68 0.16 16.89
CA SER A 340 1.69 -0.02 17.93
C SER A 340 1.70 -1.38 18.65
N TRP A 341 0.56 -2.08 18.69
CA TRP A 341 0.42 -3.35 19.44
C TRP A 341 -0.29 -4.40 18.58
N LEU A 342 0.01 -5.69 18.83
CA LEU A 342 -0.60 -6.83 18.14
C LEU A 342 -2.06 -7.08 18.59
N ASP A 343 -2.81 -6.01 18.78
CA ASP A 343 -4.18 -6.06 19.25
C ASP A 343 -5.06 -6.64 18.15
N ARG A 344 -5.80 -7.68 18.49
CA ARG A 344 -6.82 -8.25 17.63
C ARG A 344 -8.15 -7.54 17.88
N ILE A 345 -8.76 -7.05 16.82
CA ILE A 345 -10.16 -6.58 16.83
C ILE A 345 -11.05 -7.61 16.10
N PRO A 346 -12.36 -7.64 16.36
CA PRO A 346 -13.26 -8.44 15.54
C PRO A 346 -13.16 -8.08 14.06
N LEU A 347 -13.55 -8.99 13.16
CA LEU A 347 -13.54 -8.73 11.72
C LEU A 347 -14.37 -7.47 11.38
N HIS A 348 -13.74 -6.51 10.72
CA HIS A 348 -14.37 -5.36 10.11
C HIS A 348 -14.16 -5.37 8.59
N THR A 349 -15.08 -4.80 7.84
CA THR A 349 -14.99 -4.71 6.37
C THR A 349 -15.28 -3.30 5.88
N GLY A 350 -14.77 -2.94 4.71
CA GLY A 350 -15.05 -1.65 4.10
C GLY A 350 -14.45 -1.49 2.70
N VAL A 351 -14.51 -0.27 2.18
CA VAL A 351 -13.96 0.10 0.87
C VAL A 351 -13.06 1.33 1.03
N ALA A 352 -11.86 1.26 0.49
CA ALA A 352 -10.89 2.35 0.48
C ALA A 352 -10.60 2.79 -0.95
N ALA A 353 -10.49 4.10 -1.16
CA ALA A 353 -9.89 4.68 -2.35
C ALA A 353 -8.40 4.90 -2.11
N VAL A 354 -7.57 4.50 -3.06
CA VAL A 354 -6.13 4.68 -2.98
C VAL A 354 -5.63 5.34 -4.25
N GLU A 355 -5.01 6.50 -4.09
CA GLU A 355 -4.41 7.28 -5.17
C GLU A 355 -2.91 6.98 -5.27
N CYS A 356 -2.49 6.48 -6.42
CA CYS A 356 -1.13 6.01 -6.71
C CYS A 356 -0.49 6.85 -7.81
N CYS A 357 0.83 7.03 -7.76
CA CYS A 357 1.61 7.61 -8.87
C CYS A 357 2.04 6.46 -9.78
N VAL A 358 1.71 6.52 -11.07
CA VAL A 358 1.98 5.44 -12.04
C VAL A 358 3.13 5.82 -12.97
N SER A 359 3.23 7.09 -13.36
CA SER A 359 4.28 7.59 -14.25
C SER A 359 4.70 9.01 -13.86
N GLY A 360 5.89 9.43 -14.31
CA GLY A 360 6.49 10.73 -14.02
C GLY A 360 7.11 10.79 -12.63
N ASN A 361 6.88 11.91 -11.93
CA ASN A 361 7.40 12.14 -10.59
C ASN A 361 6.57 11.43 -9.51
N PHE A 362 7.25 10.66 -8.65
CA PHE A 362 6.65 10.11 -7.45
C PHE A 362 6.58 11.18 -6.35
N PHE A 363 5.38 11.64 -6.02
CA PHE A 363 5.16 12.65 -4.99
C PHE A 363 5.29 12.06 -3.58
N LYS A 364 5.92 12.78 -2.66
CA LYS A 364 6.02 12.31 -1.27
C LYS A 364 4.63 12.18 -0.63
N GLY A 365 4.43 11.13 0.15
CA GLY A 365 3.16 10.84 0.82
C GLY A 365 2.08 10.25 -0.10
N TYR A 366 2.44 9.84 -1.32
CA TYR A 366 1.69 8.89 -2.14
C TYR A 366 2.37 7.50 -2.04
N PRO A 367 1.62 6.38 -2.15
CA PRO A 367 0.17 6.30 -2.36
C PRO A 367 -0.65 6.83 -1.18
N LYS A 368 -1.80 7.46 -1.49
CA LYS A 368 -2.67 8.12 -0.51
C LYS A 368 -3.98 7.37 -0.35
N VAL A 369 -4.25 6.90 0.87
CA VAL A 369 -5.46 6.13 1.21
C VAL A 369 -6.54 7.06 1.78
N SER A 370 -7.76 6.91 1.28
CA SER A 370 -8.98 7.56 1.76
C SER A 370 -10.06 6.50 1.98
N MET A 371 -10.60 6.39 3.19
CA MET A 371 -11.63 5.38 3.48
C MET A 371 -12.97 5.89 2.93
N ILE A 372 -13.58 5.18 1.99
CA ILE A 372 -14.91 5.52 1.45
C ILE A 372 -15.98 5.02 2.41
N LYS A 373 -15.85 3.77 2.86
CA LYS A 373 -16.78 3.11 3.79
C LYS A 373 -16.04 2.22 4.77
N GLY A 374 -16.58 2.11 5.97
CA GLY A 374 -16.02 1.33 7.06
C GLY A 374 -14.77 1.96 7.71
N PRO A 375 -14.11 1.25 8.64
CA PRO A 375 -14.31 -0.16 8.95
C PRO A 375 -15.64 -0.43 9.70
N ASP A 376 -16.52 -1.21 9.10
CA ASP A 376 -17.81 -1.61 9.70
C ASP A 376 -17.69 -3.03 10.27
N HIS A 377 -18.22 -3.27 11.47
CA HIS A 377 -18.11 -4.57 12.13
C HIS A 377 -18.89 -5.67 11.40
N CYS A 378 -18.24 -6.78 11.04
CA CYS A 378 -18.87 -7.99 10.49
C CYS A 378 -19.55 -8.77 11.60
N ASN A 379 -20.85 -8.54 11.82
CA ASN A 379 -21.62 -9.33 12.77
C ASN A 379 -22.04 -10.67 12.16
N CYS A 380 -21.12 -11.62 12.22
CA CYS A 380 -21.16 -12.86 11.46
C CYS A 380 -21.36 -14.03 12.45
N ASN A 381 -22.62 -14.37 12.71
CA ASN A 381 -23.00 -15.43 13.67
C ASN A 381 -22.57 -16.81 13.19
N TYR A 382 -22.00 -17.64 14.08
CA TYR A 382 -21.51 -19.00 13.76
C TYR A 382 -22.56 -19.95 13.14
N LYS A 383 -23.87 -19.63 13.26
CA LYS A 383 -24.98 -20.43 12.71
C LYS A 383 -25.49 -19.95 11.33
N LYS A 384 -25.07 -18.78 10.85
CA LYS A 384 -25.52 -18.20 9.57
C LYS A 384 -24.33 -17.91 8.66
N ALA A 385 -24.56 -18.06 7.36
CA ALA A 385 -23.63 -17.64 6.31
C ALA A 385 -23.23 -16.15 6.47
N CYS A 386 -21.92 -15.87 6.41
CA CYS A 386 -21.36 -14.53 6.49
C CYS A 386 -21.67 -13.74 5.19
N THR A 387 -22.35 -12.59 5.26
CA THR A 387 -22.79 -11.82 4.08
C THR A 387 -22.37 -10.35 4.08
N CYS A 388 -21.40 -9.96 4.91
CA CYS A 388 -21.05 -8.54 5.10
C CYS A 388 -20.61 -7.83 3.82
N LEU A 389 -19.92 -8.52 2.91
CA LEU A 389 -19.44 -7.92 1.67
C LEU A 389 -20.55 -7.77 0.62
N LYS A 390 -21.61 -8.60 0.69
CA LYS A 390 -22.74 -8.53 -0.25
C LYS A 390 -23.37 -7.14 -0.26
N SER A 391 -23.57 -6.57 0.94
CA SER A 391 -24.10 -5.21 1.10
C SER A 391 -23.20 -4.11 0.51
N LEU A 392 -21.87 -4.31 0.43
CA LEU A 392 -20.96 -3.33 -0.14
C LEU A 392 -21.08 -3.26 -1.66
N PHE A 393 -21.29 -4.41 -2.30
CA PHE A 393 -21.49 -4.48 -3.75
C PHE A 393 -22.89 -4.04 -4.17
N GLU A 394 -23.94 -4.45 -3.44
CA GLU A 394 -25.33 -4.04 -3.72
C GLU A 394 -25.54 -2.53 -3.58
N ASN A 395 -24.87 -1.89 -2.62
CA ASN A 395 -24.91 -0.43 -2.45
C ASN A 395 -24.01 0.34 -3.44
N GLY A 396 -23.35 -0.33 -4.39
CA GLY A 396 -22.46 0.32 -5.36
C GLY A 396 -21.23 1.01 -4.74
N SER A 397 -20.79 0.56 -3.54
CA SER A 397 -19.64 1.17 -2.85
C SER A 397 -18.31 0.86 -3.56
N TYR A 398 -18.21 -0.30 -4.21
CA TYR A 398 -17.10 -0.64 -5.11
C TYR A 398 -17.46 -0.29 -6.56
N ARG A 399 -16.49 0.27 -7.29
CA ARG A 399 -16.57 0.59 -8.72
C ARG A 399 -15.19 0.44 -9.36
N HIS A 400 -15.15 -0.10 -10.58
CA HIS A 400 -13.96 -0.13 -11.42
C HIS A 400 -13.93 1.09 -12.36
N ILE A 401 -12.73 1.50 -12.78
CA ILE A 401 -12.55 2.67 -13.68
C ILE A 401 -13.18 2.45 -15.07
N ASP A 402 -13.28 1.19 -15.48
CA ASP A 402 -13.84 0.79 -16.78
C ASP A 402 -15.31 0.40 -16.72
N ASP A 403 -15.98 0.43 -15.56
CA ASP A 403 -17.39 0.00 -15.44
C ASP A 403 -18.33 0.87 -16.28
N ASP A 404 -18.04 2.18 -16.39
CA ASP A 404 -18.84 3.16 -17.13
C ASP A 404 -18.29 3.43 -18.54
N LYS A 405 -17.21 2.74 -18.98
CA LYS A 405 -16.66 2.90 -20.33
C LYS A 405 -17.52 2.14 -21.34
N THR A 406 -17.83 2.78 -22.46
CA THR A 406 -18.55 2.12 -23.57
C THR A 406 -17.70 0.98 -24.12
N LEU A 407 -18.23 -0.24 -24.10
CA LEU A 407 -17.58 -1.41 -24.71
C LEU A 407 -17.46 -1.19 -26.23
N SER A 408 -16.24 -0.91 -26.70
CA SER A 408 -15.95 -0.63 -28.11
C SER A 408 -15.57 -1.88 -28.91
N SER A 409 -15.09 -2.93 -28.25
CA SER A 409 -14.67 -4.18 -28.89
C SER A 409 -14.91 -5.39 -27.98
N VAL A 410 -15.36 -6.50 -28.57
CA VAL A 410 -15.51 -7.80 -27.89
C VAL A 410 -14.61 -8.80 -28.61
N VAL A 411 -13.66 -9.41 -27.89
CA VAL A 411 -12.80 -10.47 -28.43
C VAL A 411 -13.37 -11.81 -28.01
N VAL A 412 -13.65 -12.68 -28.98
CA VAL A 412 -14.18 -14.03 -28.74
C VAL A 412 -13.16 -15.05 -29.21
N SER A 413 -12.69 -15.91 -28.30
CA SER A 413 -11.84 -17.06 -28.62
C SER A 413 -12.66 -18.34 -28.45
N LYS A 414 -12.82 -19.14 -29.51
CA LYS A 414 -13.60 -20.39 -29.48
C LYS A 414 -13.01 -21.43 -30.44
N GLN A 415 -13.17 -22.72 -30.11
CA GLN A 415 -12.83 -23.86 -30.96
C GLN A 415 -13.91 -24.20 -32.04
N ASN A 416 -15.19 -23.88 -31.79
CA ASN A 416 -16.33 -24.06 -32.72
C ASN A 416 -16.95 -22.71 -33.18
N THR A 417 -17.99 -22.73 -34.03
CA THR A 417 -18.70 -21.54 -34.57
C THR A 417 -19.43 -20.70 -33.51
N VAL A 418 -19.30 -19.37 -33.58
CA VAL A 418 -20.03 -18.39 -32.73
C VAL A 418 -21.03 -17.62 -33.59
N THR A 419 -22.28 -17.54 -33.16
CA THR A 419 -23.30 -16.69 -33.79
C THR A 419 -23.63 -15.54 -32.84
N ILE A 420 -23.35 -14.31 -33.26
CA ILE A 420 -23.66 -13.10 -32.48
C ILE A 420 -24.88 -12.44 -33.11
N GLN A 421 -25.98 -12.32 -32.36
CA GLN A 421 -27.20 -11.66 -32.84
C GLN A 421 -27.29 -10.24 -32.30
N LEU A 422 -27.49 -9.28 -33.19
CA LEU A 422 -27.82 -7.91 -32.81
C LEU A 422 -29.32 -7.85 -32.53
N VAL A 423 -29.68 -7.63 -31.27
CA VAL A 423 -31.08 -7.48 -30.87
C VAL A 423 -31.35 -6.01 -30.62
N LYS A 424 -32.35 -5.50 -31.34
CA LYS A 424 -32.84 -4.14 -31.18
C LYS A 424 -34.17 -4.20 -30.44
N ASN A 425 -34.12 -4.00 -29.12
CA ASN A 425 -35.34 -3.73 -28.35
C ASN A 425 -35.55 -2.22 -28.29
N ASN A 426 -36.81 -1.76 -28.23
CA ASN A 426 -37.24 -0.37 -28.42
C ASN A 426 -36.58 0.70 -27.53
N GLN A 427 -35.67 0.35 -26.61
CA GLN A 427 -34.87 1.30 -25.84
C GLN A 427 -33.37 0.93 -25.69
N VAL A 428 -32.91 -0.24 -26.15
CA VAL A 428 -31.50 -0.66 -26.03
C VAL A 428 -31.10 -1.51 -27.23
N ASN A 429 -30.08 -1.06 -27.97
CA ASN A 429 -29.36 -1.92 -28.91
C ASN A 429 -28.42 -2.82 -28.10
N GLY A 430 -28.62 -4.14 -28.15
CA GLY A 430 -27.82 -5.11 -27.40
C GLY A 430 -27.27 -6.21 -28.30
N LEU A 431 -26.14 -6.79 -27.88
CA LEU A 431 -25.68 -8.07 -28.41
C LEU A 431 -26.37 -9.17 -27.59
N ALA A 432 -27.20 -9.99 -28.22
CA ALA A 432 -27.74 -11.18 -27.57
C ALA A 432 -26.83 -12.38 -27.88
N LEU A 433 -26.40 -13.04 -26.81
CA LEU A 433 -25.72 -14.33 -26.84
C LEU A 433 -26.78 -15.42 -26.59
N ASP A 434 -26.57 -16.61 -27.15
CA ASP A 434 -27.45 -17.77 -26.93
C ASP A 434 -27.57 -18.09 -25.42
N SER A 435 -28.74 -18.54 -24.99
CA SER A 435 -29.09 -18.99 -23.63
C SER A 435 -28.13 -20.01 -23.00
N HIS A 436 -27.33 -20.73 -23.80
CA HIS A 436 -26.29 -21.65 -23.31
C HIS A 436 -24.98 -20.95 -22.89
N TRP A 437 -24.87 -19.64 -23.11
CA TRP A 437 -23.71 -18.85 -22.72
C TRP A 437 -23.90 -18.29 -21.31
N ILE A 438 -23.01 -18.72 -20.41
CA ILE A 438 -22.82 -18.05 -19.14
C ILE A 438 -22.04 -16.77 -19.45
N SER A 439 -22.63 -15.60 -19.21
CA SER A 439 -21.88 -14.34 -19.23
C SER A 439 -20.63 -14.50 -18.38
N SER A 440 -19.44 -14.25 -18.93
CA SER A 440 -18.23 -14.09 -18.11
C SER A 440 -18.25 -12.74 -17.39
N GLN A 441 -19.35 -12.43 -16.69
CA GLN A 441 -19.23 -11.79 -15.40
C GLN A 441 -18.54 -12.77 -14.44
N SER A 442 -17.32 -13.20 -14.80
CA SER A 442 -16.43 -13.90 -13.90
C SER A 442 -16.10 -12.89 -12.82
N ASN A 443 -16.92 -12.87 -11.77
CA ASN A 443 -16.63 -12.15 -10.54
C ASN A 443 -15.41 -12.84 -9.93
N GLU A 444 -14.24 -12.51 -10.46
CA GLU A 444 -12.97 -12.98 -9.97
C GLU A 444 -12.52 -12.04 -8.87
N GLY A 445 -11.93 -12.60 -7.82
CA GLY A 445 -11.30 -11.82 -6.77
C GLY A 445 -9.79 -11.99 -6.83
N LEU A 446 -9.06 -10.92 -6.54
CA LEU A 446 -7.64 -10.99 -6.19
C LEU A 446 -7.49 -10.58 -4.72
N LEU A 447 -7.22 -11.55 -3.85
CA LEU A 447 -7.01 -11.35 -2.42
C LEU A 447 -5.53 -11.18 -2.11
N PHE A 448 -5.15 -10.03 -1.57
CA PHE A 448 -3.82 -9.74 -1.08
C PHE A 448 -3.74 -9.86 0.45
N ILE A 449 -2.76 -10.63 0.92
CA ILE A 449 -2.42 -10.80 2.34
C ILE A 449 -1.00 -10.31 2.54
N HIS A 450 -0.85 -9.23 3.33
CA HIS A 450 0.44 -8.60 3.58
C HIS A 450 1.31 -9.38 4.57
N GLY A 451 2.60 -9.01 4.61
CA GLY A 451 3.59 -9.58 5.51
C GLY A 451 3.65 -8.93 6.88
N TYR A 452 4.77 -9.19 7.55
CA TYR A 452 5.16 -8.55 8.81
C TYR A 452 5.47 -7.06 8.59
N ASP A 453 5.24 -6.24 9.62
CA ASP A 453 5.55 -4.80 9.62
C ASP A 453 4.65 -3.93 8.72
N HIS A 454 3.35 -4.24 8.67
CA HIS A 454 2.37 -3.45 7.90
C HIS A 454 1.05 -3.28 8.66
N ASP A 455 0.44 -2.09 8.54
CA ASP A 455 -0.94 -1.86 8.93
C ASP A 455 -1.91 -1.94 7.71
N LEU A 456 -3.21 -1.73 7.96
CA LEU A 456 -4.22 -1.73 6.91
C LEU A 456 -3.93 -0.69 5.82
N LYS A 457 -3.44 0.51 6.19
CA LYS A 457 -3.17 1.57 5.22
C LYS A 457 -1.95 1.22 4.38
N ASP A 458 -0.91 0.65 4.97
CA ASP A 458 0.32 0.28 4.28
C ASP A 458 0.11 -0.91 3.35
N SER A 459 -0.68 -1.90 3.75
CA SER A 459 -1.12 -3.00 2.88
C SER A 459 -1.96 -2.49 1.70
N LEU A 460 -2.92 -1.59 1.94
CA LEU A 460 -3.70 -0.93 0.88
C LEU A 460 -2.81 -0.14 -0.09
N LYS A 461 -1.83 0.64 0.40
CA LYS A 461 -0.90 1.40 -0.46
C LYS A 461 -0.08 0.48 -1.37
N ARG A 462 0.48 -0.59 -0.80
CA ARG A 462 1.33 -1.53 -1.55
C ARG A 462 0.53 -2.23 -2.64
N PHE A 463 -0.64 -2.76 -2.29
CA PHE A 463 -1.50 -3.45 -3.24
C PHE A 463 -2.09 -2.51 -4.29
N ALA A 464 -2.50 -1.29 -3.92
CA ALA A 464 -2.99 -0.31 -4.87
C ALA A 464 -1.92 0.12 -5.87
N GLN A 465 -0.65 0.25 -5.45
CA GLN A 465 0.44 0.60 -6.36
C GLN A 465 0.69 -0.52 -7.38
N PHE A 466 0.62 -1.78 -6.94
CA PHE A 466 0.65 -2.95 -7.82
C PHE A 466 -0.48 -2.92 -8.84
N LEU A 467 -1.73 -2.73 -8.39
CA LEU A 467 -2.91 -2.69 -9.26
C LEU A 467 -2.86 -1.53 -10.27
N ALA A 468 -2.42 -0.35 -9.82
CA ALA A 468 -2.35 0.85 -10.65
C ALA A 468 -1.30 0.73 -11.76
N LEU A 469 -0.18 0.04 -11.51
CA LEU A 469 0.79 -0.28 -12.55
C LEU A 469 0.30 -1.42 -13.45
N GLY A 470 -0.39 -2.43 -12.89
CA GLY A 470 -0.81 -3.63 -13.61
C GLY A 470 -1.98 -3.44 -14.59
N HIS A 471 -2.79 -2.38 -14.45
CA HIS A 471 -3.98 -2.14 -15.28
C HIS A 471 -4.89 -3.36 -15.41
N PHE A 472 -5.31 -3.92 -14.27
CA PHE A 472 -6.16 -5.10 -14.22
C PHE A 472 -7.57 -4.85 -14.79
N PRO A 473 -8.20 -5.87 -15.39
CA PRO A 473 -9.52 -5.74 -16.01
C PRO A 473 -10.66 -5.65 -14.99
N ASN A 474 -11.79 -5.07 -15.41
CA ASN A 474 -12.95 -4.80 -14.54
C ASN A 474 -13.60 -6.03 -13.88
N TYR A 475 -13.51 -7.21 -14.50
CA TYR A 475 -14.04 -8.45 -13.95
C TYR A 475 -13.25 -8.95 -12.73
N LEU A 476 -12.01 -8.47 -12.54
CA LEU A 476 -11.15 -8.80 -11.40
C LEU A 476 -11.29 -7.76 -10.29
N LYS A 477 -11.87 -8.17 -9.15
CA LYS A 477 -12.12 -7.31 -7.99
C LYS A 477 -10.98 -7.43 -6.97
N PRO A 478 -10.32 -6.33 -6.58
CA PRO A 478 -9.22 -6.35 -5.62
C PRO A 478 -9.71 -6.37 -4.17
N PHE A 479 -9.14 -7.28 -3.38
CA PHE A 479 -9.40 -7.48 -1.96
C PHE A 479 -8.11 -7.44 -1.15
N VAL A 480 -8.15 -6.83 0.03
CA VAL A 480 -7.05 -6.88 1.02
C VAL A 480 -7.55 -7.47 2.32
N PHE A 481 -6.79 -8.38 2.91
CA PHE A 481 -7.03 -8.83 4.28
C PHE A 481 -5.89 -8.39 5.20
N ASN A 482 -6.21 -7.54 6.18
CA ASN A 482 -5.27 -7.03 7.17
C ASN A 482 -5.37 -7.79 8.49
N TRP A 483 -4.28 -8.45 8.88
CA TRP A 483 -4.14 -9.21 10.11
C TRP A 483 -3.18 -8.51 11.10
N PRO A 484 -3.25 -8.79 12.41
CA PRO A 484 -2.40 -8.12 13.41
C PRO A 484 -0.93 -8.56 13.29
N SER A 485 -0.19 -8.00 12.32
CA SER A 485 1.20 -8.38 12.05
C SER A 485 2.25 -7.54 12.80
N SER A 486 1.83 -6.56 13.61
CA SER A 486 2.68 -5.53 14.26
C SER A 486 3.34 -4.57 13.27
N THR A 487 3.51 -3.28 13.63
CA THR A 487 4.39 -2.35 12.88
C THR A 487 5.73 -2.10 13.59
N SER A 488 6.08 -2.94 14.56
CA SER A 488 7.34 -2.82 15.30
C SER A 488 8.26 -3.94 14.87
N SER A 489 9.34 -3.63 14.13
CA SER A 489 10.24 -4.62 13.55
C SER A 489 10.93 -5.54 14.58
N LEU A 490 10.92 -5.20 15.87
CA LEU A 490 11.48 -6.00 16.98
C LEU A 490 10.58 -7.15 17.46
N LEU A 491 9.29 -7.17 17.10
CA LEU A 491 8.29 -8.14 17.62
C LEU A 491 8.07 -9.34 16.69
N TYR A 492 9.11 -9.77 15.98
CA TYR A 492 9.01 -10.83 14.96
C TYR A 492 8.42 -12.13 15.53
N TRP A 493 8.89 -12.57 16.70
CA TRP A 493 8.39 -13.79 17.37
C TRP A 493 6.90 -13.72 17.73
N CYS A 494 6.44 -12.54 18.16
CA CYS A 494 5.03 -12.33 18.48
C CYS A 494 4.17 -12.40 17.22
N ALA A 495 4.59 -11.73 16.15
CA ALA A 495 3.89 -11.79 14.87
C ALA A 495 3.89 -13.21 14.28
N HIS A 496 5.00 -13.93 14.41
CA HIS A 496 5.11 -15.33 13.99
C HIS A 496 4.15 -16.25 14.75
N SER A 497 3.94 -16.01 16.06
CA SER A 497 2.96 -16.74 16.87
C SER A 497 1.51 -16.39 16.46
N ILE A 498 1.23 -15.10 16.28
CA ILE A 498 -0.09 -14.58 15.91
C ILE A 498 -0.50 -14.97 14.48
N ALA A 499 0.46 -15.13 13.57
CA ALA A 499 0.23 -15.70 12.24
C ALA A 499 -0.33 -17.13 12.32
N SER A 500 -0.09 -17.86 13.41
CA SER A 500 -0.61 -19.20 13.67
C SER A 500 -1.85 -19.21 14.56
N ASP A 501 -2.39 -18.06 14.95
CA ASP A 501 -3.54 -17.98 15.84
C ASP A 501 -4.86 -18.39 15.14
N ASN A 502 -5.61 -19.25 15.81
CA ASN A 502 -6.84 -19.84 15.31
C ASN A 502 -7.96 -18.83 15.12
N ASP A 503 -8.03 -17.78 15.94
CA ASP A 503 -9.09 -16.77 15.85
C ASP A 503 -8.88 -15.85 14.66
N ASN A 504 -7.63 -15.46 14.36
CA ASN A 504 -7.31 -14.76 13.12
C ASN A 504 -7.64 -15.60 11.88
N HIS A 505 -7.37 -16.91 11.91
CA HIS A 505 -7.73 -17.81 10.80
C HIS A 505 -9.24 -17.93 10.60
N ARG A 506 -10.04 -17.89 11.67
CA ARG A 506 -11.50 -17.88 11.60
C ARG A 506 -12.04 -16.60 10.95
N ASP A 507 -11.43 -15.45 11.24
CA ASP A 507 -11.82 -14.20 10.61
C ASP A 507 -11.49 -14.19 9.12
N LEU A 508 -10.34 -14.74 8.72
CA LEU A 508 -10.01 -14.92 7.30
C LEU A 508 -11.00 -15.87 6.61
N GLN A 509 -11.37 -16.99 7.24
CA GLN A 509 -12.39 -17.90 6.72
C GLN A 509 -13.73 -17.16 6.50
N ARG A 510 -14.21 -16.41 7.50
CA ARG A 510 -15.45 -15.62 7.40
C ARG A 510 -15.38 -14.59 6.29
N PHE A 511 -14.25 -13.94 6.12
CA PHE A 511 -14.04 -12.97 5.05
C PHE A 511 -14.17 -13.64 3.67
N ILE A 512 -13.53 -14.79 3.46
CA ILE A 512 -13.58 -15.53 2.19
C ILE A 512 -15.00 -16.09 1.94
N GLU A 513 -15.69 -16.60 2.94
CA GLU A 513 -17.10 -17.01 2.81
C GLU A 513 -18.00 -15.82 2.41
N SER A 514 -17.73 -14.63 2.94
CA SER A 514 -18.42 -13.39 2.56
C SER A 514 -18.20 -13.01 1.10
N LEU A 515 -17.01 -13.28 0.54
CA LEU A 515 -16.73 -13.08 -0.89
C LEU A 515 -17.60 -13.99 -1.74
N GLY A 516 -17.74 -15.26 -1.36
CA GLY A 516 -18.57 -16.23 -2.06
C GLY A 516 -20.03 -15.79 -2.11
N HIS A 517 -20.59 -15.37 -0.98
CA HIS A 517 -21.96 -14.85 -0.91
C HIS A 517 -22.14 -13.49 -1.60
N ALA A 518 -21.07 -12.70 -1.76
CA ALA A 518 -21.07 -11.48 -2.57
C ALA A 518 -21.03 -11.75 -4.09
N GLY A 519 -20.95 -13.03 -4.49
CA GLY A 519 -20.98 -13.45 -5.89
C GLY A 519 -19.60 -13.69 -6.50
N ILE A 520 -18.51 -13.65 -5.72
CA ILE A 520 -17.17 -14.04 -6.19
C ILE A 520 -17.11 -15.55 -6.37
N ARG A 521 -16.77 -16.02 -7.58
CA ARG A 521 -16.76 -17.46 -7.91
C ARG A 521 -15.36 -18.03 -8.08
N THR A 522 -14.41 -17.18 -8.43
CA THR A 522 -12.99 -17.55 -8.59
C THR A 522 -12.15 -16.60 -7.76
N LEU A 523 -11.18 -17.12 -7.01
CA LEU A 523 -10.28 -16.31 -6.18
C LEU A 523 -8.84 -16.65 -6.49
N HIS A 524 -8.06 -15.60 -6.71
CA HIS A 524 -6.60 -15.61 -6.75
C HIS A 524 -6.11 -15.10 -5.41
N VAL A 525 -5.21 -15.82 -4.73
CA VAL A 525 -4.66 -15.39 -3.45
C VAL A 525 -3.18 -15.09 -3.63
N MET A 526 -2.79 -13.88 -3.23
CA MET A 526 -1.43 -13.39 -3.26
C MET A 526 -0.98 -13.09 -1.82
N CYS A 527 0.05 -13.78 -1.36
CA CYS A 527 0.59 -13.60 -0.02
C CYS A 527 2.03 -13.11 -0.09
N HIS A 528 2.36 -12.13 0.74
CA HIS A 528 3.71 -11.58 0.84
C HIS A 528 4.37 -11.98 2.17
N SER A 529 5.62 -12.43 2.14
CA SER A 529 6.43 -12.68 3.33
C SER A 529 5.71 -13.57 4.35
N MET A 530 5.62 -13.15 5.62
CA MET A 530 4.91 -13.85 6.70
C MET A 530 3.39 -13.99 6.46
N GLY A 531 2.81 -13.23 5.53
CA GLY A 531 1.43 -13.43 5.08
C GLY A 531 1.22 -14.82 4.45
N THR A 532 2.27 -15.41 3.87
CA THR A 532 2.23 -16.79 3.37
C THR A 532 2.06 -17.78 4.52
N ARG A 533 2.79 -17.62 5.62
CA ARG A 533 2.60 -18.42 6.83
C ARG A 533 1.19 -18.28 7.38
N PHE A 534 0.70 -17.04 7.50
CA PHE A 534 -0.64 -16.77 7.99
C PHE A 534 -1.69 -17.53 7.16
N PHE A 535 -1.62 -17.43 5.84
CA PHE A 535 -2.55 -18.12 4.95
C PHE A 535 -2.42 -19.65 5.03
N LEU A 536 -1.20 -20.20 4.91
CA LEU A 536 -1.00 -21.65 4.89
C LEU A 536 -1.39 -22.31 6.22
N ARG A 537 -1.06 -21.69 7.37
CA ARG A 537 -1.53 -22.18 8.68
C ARG A 537 -3.06 -22.11 8.82
N SER A 538 -3.68 -21.10 8.21
CA SER A 538 -5.15 -20.96 8.18
C SER A 538 -5.87 -21.95 7.26
N PHE A 539 -5.14 -22.63 6.37
CA PHE A 539 -5.73 -23.40 5.27
C PHE A 539 -6.66 -24.51 5.75
N SER A 540 -6.36 -25.12 6.89
CA SER A 540 -7.23 -26.13 7.54
C SER A 540 -8.66 -25.62 7.81
N LYS A 541 -8.84 -24.32 8.05
CA LYS A 541 -10.15 -23.67 8.22
C LYS A 541 -10.68 -23.11 6.91
N VAL A 542 -9.84 -22.39 6.17
CA VAL A 542 -10.22 -21.68 4.95
C VAL A 542 -10.63 -22.64 3.82
N LYS A 543 -10.09 -23.86 3.76
CA LYS A 543 -10.47 -24.88 2.76
C LYS A 543 -11.97 -25.18 2.71
N LYS A 544 -12.71 -24.91 3.79
CA LYS A 544 -14.18 -25.05 3.83
C LYS A 544 -14.91 -24.12 2.86
N ALA A 545 -14.33 -22.95 2.59
CA ALA A 545 -14.87 -21.96 1.66
C ALA A 545 -14.56 -22.29 0.19
N PHE A 546 -13.65 -23.23 -0.06
CA PHE A 546 -13.22 -23.59 -1.41
C PHE A 546 -13.83 -24.91 -1.91
N ASN A 547 -13.98 -25.02 -3.23
CA ASN A 547 -14.30 -26.28 -3.89
C ASN A 547 -13.06 -27.16 -3.95
N LYS A 548 -13.19 -28.42 -3.51
CA LYS A 548 -12.16 -29.44 -3.72
C LYS A 548 -12.24 -29.93 -5.16
N ARG A 549 -11.10 -30.05 -5.83
CA ARG A 549 -11.03 -30.62 -7.17
C ARG A 549 -11.30 -32.12 -7.09
N GLN A 550 -12.28 -32.62 -7.82
CA GLN A 550 -12.42 -34.06 -8.06
C GLN A 550 -11.39 -34.46 -9.10
N VAL A 551 -10.27 -35.01 -8.65
CA VAL A 551 -9.33 -35.73 -9.52
C VAL A 551 -9.88 -37.15 -9.62
N SER A 552 -10.71 -37.44 -10.62
CA SER A 552 -11.14 -38.81 -10.91
C SER A 552 -9.96 -39.59 -11.48
N LEU A 553 -9.18 -40.22 -10.61
CA LEU A 553 -8.33 -41.34 -10.98
C LEU A 553 -9.26 -42.53 -11.23
N SER A 554 -9.54 -42.85 -12.50
CA SER A 554 -10.25 -44.09 -12.84
C SER A 554 -9.27 -45.27 -12.66
N PRO A 555 -9.50 -46.23 -11.74
CA PRO A 555 -8.68 -47.40 -11.62
C PRO A 555 -9.18 -48.40 -12.67
N ASN A 556 -8.76 -48.23 -13.92
CA ASN A 556 -8.70 -49.25 -14.98
C ASN A 556 -8.60 -48.56 -16.35
N SER A 557 -7.38 -48.26 -16.79
CA SER A 557 -7.09 -48.13 -18.22
C SER A 557 -5.67 -48.59 -18.46
N SER A 558 -5.58 -49.77 -19.06
CA SER A 558 -4.40 -50.37 -19.66
C SER A 558 -3.54 -49.35 -20.41
N LEU A 559 -2.23 -49.51 -20.24
CA LEU A 559 -1.11 -48.89 -20.94
C LEU A 559 -1.45 -48.57 -22.41
N GLY A 560 -1.57 -47.28 -22.78
CA GLY A 560 -1.65 -46.87 -24.19
C GLY A 560 -2.62 -45.76 -24.60
N SER A 561 -3.21 -44.97 -23.68
CA SER A 561 -4.04 -43.83 -24.09
C SER A 561 -3.72 -42.56 -23.29
N ILE A 562 -3.56 -41.46 -24.03
CA ILE A 562 -3.36 -40.11 -23.52
C ILE A 562 -4.49 -39.79 -22.53
N PRO A 563 -4.20 -39.35 -21.29
CA PRO A 563 -5.25 -39.08 -20.31
C PRO A 563 -6.09 -37.89 -20.79
N THR A 564 -7.32 -38.18 -21.21
CA THR A 564 -8.34 -37.17 -21.44
C THR A 564 -8.93 -36.78 -20.09
N ILE A 565 -8.55 -35.61 -19.58
CA ILE A 565 -9.07 -35.04 -18.34
C ILE A 565 -10.52 -34.62 -18.59
N ASN A 566 -11.47 -35.51 -18.31
CA ASN A 566 -12.88 -35.17 -18.26
C ASN A 566 -13.20 -34.61 -16.86
N GLU A 567 -13.09 -33.28 -16.71
CA GLU A 567 -13.54 -32.57 -15.51
C GLU A 567 -15.07 -32.64 -15.40
N THR A 568 -15.57 -33.69 -14.75
CA THR A 568 -16.97 -33.74 -14.32
C THR A 568 -17.11 -32.83 -13.10
N ARG A 569 -17.73 -31.66 -13.30
CA ARG A 569 -17.98 -30.69 -12.22
C ARG A 569 -18.96 -31.29 -11.20
N ALA A 570 -18.53 -31.37 -9.95
CA ALA A 570 -19.39 -31.68 -8.80
C ALA A 570 -20.60 -30.72 -8.74
N PRO A 571 -21.74 -31.14 -8.15
CA PRO A 571 -22.93 -30.29 -8.03
C PRO A 571 -22.59 -28.93 -7.40
N TYR A 572 -22.98 -27.87 -8.11
CA TYR A 572 -22.60 -26.48 -7.84
C TYR A 572 -23.17 -26.03 -6.49
N ASN A 573 -22.31 -25.90 -5.47
CA ASN A 573 -22.69 -25.22 -4.24
C ASN A 573 -22.48 -23.72 -4.43
N ASP A 574 -23.58 -22.97 -4.43
CA ASP A 574 -23.60 -21.55 -4.81
C ASP A 574 -22.74 -20.62 -3.92
N SER A 575 -22.30 -21.09 -2.75
CA SER A 575 -21.50 -20.29 -1.82
C SER A 575 -19.99 -20.54 -1.89
N LYS A 576 -19.55 -21.61 -2.56
CA LYS A 576 -18.13 -22.01 -2.56
C LYS A 576 -17.37 -21.40 -3.73
N ILE A 577 -16.10 -21.09 -3.47
CA ILE A 577 -15.22 -20.40 -4.42
C ILE A 577 -14.21 -21.39 -5.01
N ASN A 578 -13.84 -21.20 -6.27
CA ASN A 578 -12.73 -21.91 -6.90
C ASN A 578 -11.42 -21.15 -6.65
N LEU A 579 -10.42 -21.82 -6.08
CA LEU A 579 -9.10 -21.23 -5.85
C LEU A 579 -8.23 -21.38 -7.11
N ALA A 580 -8.09 -20.31 -7.90
CA ALA A 580 -7.45 -20.38 -9.21
C ALA A 580 -5.92 -20.35 -9.16
N ASN A 581 -5.35 -19.47 -8.34
CA ASN A 581 -3.91 -19.25 -8.23
C ASN A 581 -3.54 -19.01 -6.75
N LEU A 582 -2.46 -19.65 -6.31
CA LEU A 582 -1.74 -19.30 -5.08
C LEU A 582 -0.39 -18.68 -5.46
N ILE A 583 -0.22 -17.40 -5.14
CA ILE A 583 0.96 -16.62 -5.50
C ILE A 583 1.68 -16.23 -4.21
N PHE A 584 2.90 -16.72 -4.05
CA PHE A 584 3.72 -16.46 -2.88
C PHE A 584 4.88 -15.54 -3.24
N LEU A 585 4.96 -14.39 -2.58
CA LEU A 585 5.96 -13.35 -2.82
C LEU A 585 6.95 -13.30 -1.67
N ASN A 586 8.20 -13.72 -1.92
CA ASN A 586 9.26 -13.92 -0.92
C ASN A 586 8.73 -14.62 0.35
N PRO A 587 8.12 -15.80 0.24
CA PRO A 587 7.39 -16.43 1.34
C PRO A 587 8.26 -16.78 2.55
N ASP A 588 7.80 -16.37 3.73
CA ASP A 588 8.33 -16.84 5.02
C ASP A 588 7.52 -18.04 5.50
N TYR A 589 7.81 -19.23 4.94
CA TYR A 589 7.22 -20.50 5.37
C TYR A 589 8.23 -21.63 5.18
N GLU A 590 8.25 -22.59 6.11
CA GLU A 590 9.25 -23.63 6.13
C GLU A 590 9.06 -24.65 5.01
N ILE A 591 10.15 -24.98 4.28
CA ILE A 591 10.10 -25.89 3.12
C ILE A 591 9.53 -27.26 3.51
N GLN A 592 9.99 -27.82 4.63
CA GLN A 592 9.54 -29.14 5.08
C GLN A 592 8.06 -29.16 5.45
N THR A 593 7.55 -28.09 6.05
CA THR A 593 6.11 -28.00 6.34
C THR A 593 5.31 -27.84 5.04
N PHE A 594 5.82 -27.05 4.09
CA PHE A 594 5.18 -26.91 2.78
C PHE A 594 5.05 -28.24 2.03
N LYS A 595 6.09 -29.09 2.06
CA LYS A 595 6.02 -30.43 1.45
C LYS A 595 4.87 -31.26 2.02
N ASN A 596 4.72 -31.26 3.35
CA ASN A 596 3.65 -31.99 4.02
C ASN A 596 2.25 -31.45 3.67
N ASP A 597 2.12 -30.14 3.49
CA ASP A 597 0.85 -29.48 3.18
C ASP A 597 0.51 -29.55 1.67
N TYR A 598 1.49 -29.83 0.81
CA TYR A 598 1.40 -29.68 -0.64
C TYR A 598 0.30 -30.52 -1.28
N ASP A 599 0.18 -31.81 -0.96
CA ASP A 599 -0.80 -32.69 -1.57
C ASP A 599 -2.23 -32.25 -1.27
N GLU A 600 -2.47 -31.77 -0.05
CA GLU A 600 -3.76 -31.19 0.30
C GLU A 600 -4.00 -29.90 -0.48
N LEU A 601 -3.04 -28.97 -0.49
CA LEU A 601 -3.14 -27.70 -1.23
C LEU A 601 -3.42 -27.91 -2.72
N ARG A 602 -2.71 -28.86 -3.35
CA ARG A 602 -2.83 -29.22 -4.77
C ARG A 602 -4.23 -29.70 -5.12
N SER A 603 -4.93 -30.35 -4.17
CA SER A 603 -6.31 -30.80 -4.37
C SER A 603 -7.34 -29.65 -4.44
N TYR A 604 -6.97 -28.44 -4.04
CA TYR A 604 -7.84 -27.25 -4.13
C TYR A 604 -7.34 -26.24 -5.16
N CYS A 605 -6.02 -26.08 -5.32
CA CYS A 605 -5.44 -25.08 -6.21
C CYS A 605 -4.65 -25.72 -7.37
N PRO A 606 -5.02 -25.42 -8.64
CA PRO A 606 -4.35 -25.97 -9.80
C PRO A 606 -2.98 -25.32 -10.07
N ARG A 607 -2.68 -24.14 -9.53
CA ARG A 607 -1.46 -23.39 -9.84
C ARG A 607 -0.90 -22.72 -8.60
N ILE A 608 0.34 -23.08 -8.26
CA ILE A 608 1.09 -22.49 -7.15
C ILE A 608 2.37 -21.90 -7.73
N SER A 609 2.60 -20.61 -7.49
CA SER A 609 3.77 -19.89 -7.98
C SER A 609 4.50 -19.23 -6.81
N ILE A 610 5.80 -19.44 -6.73
CA ILE A 610 6.70 -18.91 -5.69
C ILE A 610 7.68 -17.96 -6.35
N TYR A 611 7.62 -16.68 -5.98
CA TYR A 611 8.64 -15.69 -6.30
C TYR A 611 9.61 -15.63 -5.12
N ALA A 612 10.89 -15.92 -5.37
CA ALA A 612 11.93 -16.01 -4.36
C ALA A 612 13.14 -15.15 -4.75
N ASP A 613 13.76 -14.50 -3.75
CA ASP A 613 15.01 -13.77 -3.93
C ASP A 613 16.05 -14.27 -2.91
N HIS A 614 17.10 -14.92 -3.41
CA HIS A 614 18.19 -15.44 -2.58
C HIS A 614 19.03 -14.35 -1.91
N ARG A 615 18.86 -13.07 -2.27
CA ARG A 615 19.54 -11.90 -1.67
C ARG A 615 18.71 -11.23 -0.59
N ASP A 616 17.44 -11.62 -0.42
CA ASP A 616 16.51 -11.01 0.52
C ASP A 616 17.04 -11.07 1.96
N VAL A 617 17.38 -9.90 2.51
CA VAL A 617 17.97 -9.79 3.84
C VAL A 617 16.94 -10.08 4.94
N ALA A 618 15.66 -9.77 4.70
CA ALA A 618 14.61 -10.01 5.68
C ALA A 618 14.35 -11.51 5.84
N ILE A 619 14.28 -12.26 4.73
CA ILE A 619 14.12 -13.71 4.78
C ILE A 619 15.38 -14.39 5.34
N LYS A 620 16.59 -13.89 5.03
CA LYS A 620 17.82 -14.38 5.68
C LYS A 620 17.83 -14.16 7.19
N LEU A 621 17.28 -13.04 7.66
CA LEU A 621 17.15 -12.77 9.09
C LEU A 621 16.13 -13.71 9.73
N ALA A 622 14.99 -13.95 9.07
CA ALA A 622 13.99 -14.94 9.49
C ALA A 622 14.60 -16.35 9.60
N PHE A 623 15.37 -16.78 8.60
CA PHE A 623 16.15 -18.02 8.63
C PHE A 623 17.07 -18.08 9.84
N LYS A 624 17.83 -17.01 10.11
CA LYS A 624 18.76 -16.95 11.25
C LYS A 624 18.04 -16.98 12.60
N MET A 625 16.86 -16.37 12.71
CA MET A 625 16.06 -16.39 13.94
C MET A 625 15.41 -17.75 14.19
N LEU A 626 14.83 -18.36 13.15
CA LEU A 626 14.07 -19.61 13.27
C LEU A 626 14.92 -20.88 13.10
N GLN A 627 16.12 -20.77 12.53
CA GLN A 627 17.01 -21.88 12.18
C GLN A 627 16.34 -22.94 11.28
N LYS A 628 15.39 -22.51 10.44
CA LYS A 628 14.65 -23.37 9.50
C LYS A 628 14.70 -22.77 8.11
N GLN A 629 14.93 -23.58 7.08
CA GLN A 629 14.95 -23.14 5.69
C GLN A 629 13.55 -22.74 5.19
N ASN A 630 13.44 -21.52 4.65
CA ASN A 630 12.20 -20.91 4.20
C ASN A 630 12.11 -20.94 2.66
N LEU A 631 10.89 -20.97 2.13
CA LEU A 631 10.62 -20.97 0.68
C LEU A 631 11.18 -19.72 -0.03
N GLY A 632 11.13 -18.54 0.59
CA GLY A 632 11.49 -17.27 -0.07
C GLY A 632 12.98 -17.07 -0.37
N ASN A 633 13.87 -17.87 0.23
CA ASN A 633 15.31 -17.89 -0.05
C ASN A 633 15.73 -19.16 -0.80
N ASN A 634 14.77 -19.98 -1.25
CA ASN A 634 15.04 -21.22 -1.95
C ASN A 634 14.80 -21.06 -3.45
N ILE A 635 15.89 -21.02 -4.21
CA ILE A 635 15.89 -20.95 -5.68
C ILE A 635 16.21 -22.32 -6.31
N GLN A 636 15.83 -23.41 -5.62
CA GLN A 636 16.02 -24.78 -6.06
C GLN A 636 14.66 -25.49 -6.15
N PRO A 637 14.50 -26.49 -7.05
CA PRO A 637 13.30 -27.31 -7.11
C PRO A 637 13.03 -27.97 -5.75
N ILE A 638 11.76 -28.00 -5.35
CA ILE A 638 11.35 -28.63 -4.10
C ILE A 638 11.04 -30.09 -4.42
N LEU A 639 11.83 -31.00 -3.87
CA LEU A 639 11.65 -32.44 -4.09
C LEU A 639 10.67 -33.04 -3.08
N SER A 640 9.75 -33.88 -3.55
CA SER A 640 8.91 -34.73 -2.71
C SER A 640 9.77 -35.74 -1.96
N ASP A 641 9.56 -35.90 -0.66
CA ASP A 641 10.32 -36.86 0.16
C ASP A 641 9.95 -38.31 -0.16
N ASP A 642 8.72 -38.56 -0.61
CA ASP A 642 8.21 -39.90 -0.92
C ASP A 642 8.64 -40.41 -2.31
N THR A 643 8.59 -39.53 -3.31
CA THR A 643 8.82 -39.91 -4.72
C THR A 643 10.17 -39.46 -5.26
N GLY A 644 10.86 -38.53 -4.59
CA GLY A 644 12.07 -37.88 -5.08
C GLY A 644 11.84 -36.98 -6.30
N GLN A 645 10.60 -36.85 -6.80
CA GLN A 645 10.25 -36.00 -7.94
C GLN A 645 10.05 -34.55 -7.49
N SER A 646 10.31 -33.61 -8.40
CA SER A 646 10.02 -32.20 -8.16
C SER A 646 8.51 -31.98 -7.99
N LEU A 647 8.12 -31.19 -7.00
CA LEU A 647 6.75 -30.75 -6.83
C LEU A 647 6.33 -29.87 -8.02
N ASP A 648 5.09 -30.02 -8.46
CA ASP A 648 4.49 -29.20 -9.53
C ASP A 648 4.14 -27.79 -9.01
N VAL A 649 5.19 -26.98 -8.86
CA VAL A 649 5.18 -25.59 -8.39
C VAL A 649 6.06 -24.75 -9.30
N ASP A 650 5.57 -23.60 -9.74
CA ASP A 650 6.38 -22.64 -10.50
C ASP A 650 7.30 -21.88 -9.53
N ILE A 651 8.62 -22.07 -9.63
CA ILE A 651 9.60 -21.32 -8.83
C ILE A 651 10.24 -20.25 -9.73
N ILE A 652 10.03 -18.98 -9.38
CA ILE A 652 10.53 -17.81 -10.10
C ILE A 652 11.61 -17.12 -9.25
N ASP A 653 12.85 -17.14 -9.74
CA ASP A 653 13.99 -16.44 -9.15
C ASP A 653 13.97 -14.96 -9.56
N THR A 654 13.74 -14.09 -8.58
CA THR A 654 13.72 -12.63 -8.75
C THR A 654 15.05 -11.98 -8.42
N GLY A 655 16.10 -12.76 -8.16
CA GLY A 655 17.44 -12.28 -7.81
C GLY A 655 18.13 -11.47 -8.90
N ASP A 656 17.67 -11.54 -10.14
CA ASP A 656 18.26 -10.75 -11.24
C ASP A 656 17.59 -9.36 -11.38
N LEU A 657 16.43 -9.14 -10.75
CA LEU A 657 15.72 -7.87 -10.87
C LEU A 657 16.45 -6.75 -10.09
N ASP A 658 16.80 -5.67 -10.80
CA ASP A 658 17.44 -4.47 -10.25
C ASP A 658 16.47 -3.69 -9.35
N SER A 659 16.92 -3.30 -8.16
CA SER A 659 16.11 -2.58 -7.18
C SER A 659 16.45 -1.09 -7.13
N ASN A 660 15.59 -0.24 -7.70
CA ASN A 660 15.72 1.22 -7.59
C ASN A 660 15.28 1.78 -6.22
N MET A 661 14.84 0.95 -5.26
CA MET A 661 14.46 1.37 -3.91
C MET A 661 15.13 0.55 -2.81
N SER A 662 15.67 1.23 -1.81
CA SER A 662 16.35 0.64 -0.66
C SER A 662 15.37 0.21 0.43
N GLU A 663 14.71 -0.94 0.24
CA GLU A 663 14.13 -1.78 1.31
C GLU A 663 14.55 -3.25 1.08
N ARG A 664 15.88 -3.48 1.11
CA ARG A 664 16.57 -4.77 1.24
C ARG A 664 16.04 -5.96 0.38
N HIS A 665 15.66 -5.70 -0.87
CA HIS A 665 15.15 -6.71 -1.81
C HIS A 665 13.86 -7.45 -1.37
N HIS A 666 13.20 -7.04 -0.29
CA HIS A 666 12.09 -7.81 0.30
C HIS A 666 10.70 -7.44 -0.25
N SER A 667 10.55 -6.25 -0.83
CA SER A 667 9.24 -5.60 -0.94
C SER A 667 9.10 -4.72 -2.19
N PHE A 668 9.51 -5.25 -3.36
CA PHE A 668 9.52 -4.52 -4.63
C PHE A 668 8.47 -4.98 -5.66
N PHE A 669 7.67 -6.01 -5.35
CA PHE A 669 6.66 -6.58 -6.26
C PHE A 669 5.62 -5.57 -6.76
N ASN A 670 5.39 -4.52 -5.99
CA ASN A 670 4.41 -3.50 -6.28
C ASN A 670 4.95 -2.32 -7.08
N ILE A 671 6.25 -2.29 -7.42
CA ILE A 671 6.88 -1.14 -8.10
C ILE A 671 7.70 -1.60 -9.32
N ASN A 672 8.30 -2.80 -9.30
CA ASN A 672 9.07 -3.30 -10.43
C ASN A 672 8.14 -3.67 -11.60
N ARG A 673 8.24 -2.96 -12.73
CA ARG A 673 7.38 -3.16 -13.90
C ARG A 673 7.42 -4.58 -14.47
N LEU A 674 8.60 -5.21 -14.51
CA LEU A 674 8.74 -6.59 -15.02
C LEU A 674 7.97 -7.58 -14.15
N MET A 675 8.07 -7.42 -12.82
CA MET A 675 7.35 -8.27 -11.87
C MET A 675 5.84 -8.02 -11.91
N VAL A 676 5.41 -6.75 -12.01
CA VAL A 676 3.98 -6.39 -12.14
C VAL A 676 3.37 -6.98 -13.41
N ASP A 677 4.06 -6.85 -14.55
CA ASP A 677 3.58 -7.37 -15.84
C ASP A 677 3.48 -8.91 -15.82
N ASP A 678 4.48 -9.58 -15.24
CA ASP A 678 4.50 -11.03 -15.13
C ASP A 678 3.36 -11.56 -14.24
N LEU A 679 3.11 -10.88 -13.11
CA LEU A 679 1.98 -11.17 -12.22
C LEU A 679 0.64 -10.86 -12.89
N HIS A 680 0.55 -9.79 -13.68
CA HIS A 680 -0.63 -9.49 -14.49
C HIS A 680 -0.93 -10.67 -15.44
N ASP A 681 0.07 -11.15 -16.18
CA ASP A 681 -0.10 -12.25 -17.12
C ASP A 681 -0.53 -13.54 -16.38
N LEU A 682 0.08 -13.86 -15.23
CA LEU A 682 -0.32 -15.01 -14.41
C LEU A 682 -1.79 -14.94 -13.94
N ILE A 683 -2.23 -13.77 -13.48
CA ILE A 683 -3.57 -13.60 -12.89
C ILE A 683 -4.64 -13.50 -13.98
N VAL A 684 -4.39 -12.71 -15.02
CA VAL A 684 -5.37 -12.40 -16.08
C VAL A 684 -5.45 -13.52 -17.11
N THR A 685 -4.32 -14.08 -17.53
CA THR A 685 -4.30 -15.12 -18.57
C THR A 685 -4.32 -16.53 -17.98
N GLY A 686 -3.97 -16.70 -16.70
CA GLY A 686 -3.87 -18.02 -16.06
C GLY A 686 -2.73 -18.89 -16.56
N LYS A 687 -1.81 -18.32 -17.36
CA LYS A 687 -0.66 -19.02 -17.94
C LYS A 687 0.37 -19.40 -16.90
N ARG A 688 0.91 -20.61 -17.01
CA ARG A 688 2.03 -21.07 -16.16
C ARG A 688 3.33 -20.33 -16.48
N ALA A 689 4.33 -20.45 -15.61
CA ALA A 689 5.65 -19.85 -15.87
C ALA A 689 6.28 -20.32 -17.19
N GLU A 690 6.14 -21.59 -17.55
CA GLU A 690 6.63 -22.16 -18.82
C GLU A 690 6.00 -21.52 -20.06
N GLU A 691 4.74 -21.06 -19.95
CA GLU A 691 3.98 -20.48 -21.07
C GLU A 691 4.23 -18.97 -21.22
N ARG A 692 4.87 -18.33 -20.23
CA ARG A 692 5.19 -16.89 -20.18
C ARG A 692 6.61 -16.61 -20.73
N THR A 693 6.94 -17.24 -21.85
CA THR A 693 8.28 -17.23 -22.48
C THR A 693 8.77 -15.87 -22.94
N SER A 694 7.88 -14.89 -23.10
CA SER A 694 8.25 -13.51 -23.46
C SER A 694 9.02 -12.78 -22.35
N ARG A 695 8.86 -13.21 -21.09
CA ARG A 695 9.48 -12.58 -19.91
C ARG A 695 10.29 -13.54 -19.07
N LEU A 696 9.89 -14.82 -19.02
CA LEU A 696 10.54 -15.84 -18.22
C LEU A 696 11.30 -16.83 -19.11
N LYS A 697 12.46 -17.27 -18.62
CA LYS A 697 13.27 -18.31 -19.23
C LYS A 697 13.49 -19.44 -18.23
N SER A 698 13.28 -20.68 -18.65
CA SER A 698 13.60 -21.86 -17.85
C SER A 698 15.12 -22.04 -17.74
N VAL A 699 15.62 -22.20 -16.53
CA VAL A 699 17.01 -22.52 -16.20
C VAL A 699 16.97 -23.74 -15.28
N GLY A 700 16.97 -24.94 -15.87
CA GLY A 700 16.57 -26.16 -15.16
C GLY A 700 15.08 -26.11 -14.81
N ASP A 701 14.73 -26.53 -13.59
CA ASP A 701 13.36 -26.54 -13.05
C ASP A 701 12.93 -25.20 -12.43
N VAL A 702 13.70 -24.13 -12.65
CA VAL A 702 13.46 -22.79 -12.09
C VAL A 702 13.37 -21.76 -13.22
N TYR A 703 12.53 -20.75 -13.04
CA TYR A 703 12.30 -19.70 -14.01
C TYR A 703 13.01 -18.40 -13.60
N ARG A 704 13.63 -17.72 -14.56
CA ARG A 704 14.29 -16.43 -14.36
C ARG A 704 13.74 -15.38 -15.32
N PHE A 705 13.80 -14.12 -14.90
CA PHE A 705 13.46 -13.01 -15.78
C PHE A 705 14.49 -12.85 -16.89
N SER A 706 14.01 -12.79 -18.13
CA SER A 706 14.78 -12.46 -19.32
C SER A 706 15.09 -10.96 -19.34
N ILE A 707 16.10 -10.56 -18.56
CA ILE A 707 16.61 -9.19 -18.56
C ILE A 707 17.91 -9.10 -19.36
N LEU A 708 18.08 -7.97 -20.03
CA LEU A 708 19.40 -7.58 -20.54
C LEU A 708 20.33 -7.34 -19.35
N PRO A 709 21.58 -7.83 -19.38
CA PRO A 709 22.55 -7.55 -18.33
C PRO A 709 22.66 -6.03 -18.14
N SER A 710 22.77 -5.56 -16.90
CA SER A 710 22.93 -4.13 -16.59
C SER A 710 24.16 -3.47 -17.22
N SER A 711 25.10 -4.26 -17.75
CA SER A 711 26.26 -3.81 -18.53
C SER A 711 25.96 -3.50 -20.00
N VAL A 712 24.81 -3.92 -20.53
CA VAL A 712 24.40 -3.69 -21.91
C VAL A 712 23.49 -2.47 -21.95
N VAL A 713 24.05 -1.32 -22.28
CA VAL A 713 23.28 -0.12 -22.60
C VAL A 713 22.67 -0.33 -23.99
N VAL A 714 21.34 -0.42 -24.05
CA VAL A 714 20.62 -0.35 -25.33
C VAL A 714 20.73 1.11 -25.79
N VAL A 715 21.57 1.34 -26.80
CA VAL A 715 21.78 2.65 -27.43
C VAL A 715 20.59 3.00 -28.31
#